data_AF-A0A7X8GFE4-F1
#
_entry.id   AF-A0A7X8GFE4-F1
#
_cell.length_a   1.000
_cell.length_b   1.000
_cell.length_c   1.000
_cell.angle_alpha   90.00
_cell.angle_beta   90.00
_cell.angle_gamma   90.00
#
_symmetry.space_group_name_H-M   'P 1'
#
loop_
_entity.id
_entity.type
_entity.pdbx_description
1 polymer ?
#
loop_
_entity_poly.entity_id
_entity_poly.type
_entity_poly.pdbx_seq_one_letter_code
_entity_poly.pdbx_strand_id
1 'polypeptide(L)'
;MCKAILLNFLCVVCLMFSYIFPASAQKLDTVTVYNHAKSTPLWSNSQVEQLADYLAKPFKDDASKVLAFAYWICTNMHCSFVYDQTYTPQTRNILQTKSTNPEGFAILMQALCEHAHIPSEIVYGYVRDFDFTDTLRRANHVWNVVRINNTWRLFDLTFAAGSFTFVPEKTVSFTTTTSPKFSYSFVPQYNPKWLSVNPNTMIQTHFPLLRCMQMREKPVPFSVFIHGNDAVQKFMSAYPESAQNNAKLTAFHELTSQKKYQQIAQESEYENPLNVRDKAYWLYTAVHEIKTEAYLEYVNRIFARFHILRPMKEQVVLADSLISIALQQNSEEFASKRKKSESWRLQTLSYNKELIEKYQTYIKTYTTQEKAFSRLEKQQNSFLSFLTLSANKFSEQEILEVPRPFVHLNDDMYERVFLLLHADSIASLKRELLQEYQQSTQNIASLDYLQTIVNAEQNLLAMFQQNQQKCIVFLENKYTNLTDNFYDENTFVTNICNPNITIVNSILKPYSNTLILSVNEAQSKRFDLIREYIRLSSEQFRFVKEAKKKSYVNVGEDSVYAAIVNEYIQQCNEFSTDIKLYTQVVSQLKSLFQQQNQELTETVKVIKLEDSYATARHTEYSAHITRIRNTEQNVLMYMRAELKTIKKLIDSELN
;
A
#
# COMPACT_ATOMS: atom_id res chain seq x y z
N MET A 1 -21.59 13.18 84.80
CA MET A 1 -22.57 12.84 83.74
C MET A 1 -21.91 13.10 82.39
N CYS A 2 -20.94 12.34 81.90
CA CYS A 2 -20.86 10.88 81.77
C CYS A 2 -22.09 10.27 81.07
N LYS A 3 -21.85 9.80 79.83
CA LYS A 3 -22.41 8.57 79.24
C LYS A 3 -23.87 8.53 78.73
N ALA A 4 -24.56 9.65 78.50
CA ALA A 4 -25.92 9.61 77.92
C ALA A 4 -26.15 10.35 76.58
N ILE A 5 -25.20 11.13 76.06
CA ILE A 5 -25.45 11.97 74.86
C ILE A 5 -24.73 11.47 73.59
N LEU A 6 -23.74 10.58 73.71
CA LEU A 6 -22.99 10.08 72.54
C LEU A 6 -23.63 8.88 71.82
N LEU A 7 -24.72 8.30 72.33
CA LEU A 7 -25.33 7.09 71.74
C LEU A 7 -26.46 7.38 70.73
N ASN A 8 -27.03 8.59 70.73
CA ASN A 8 -28.14 8.94 69.83
C ASN A 8 -27.72 9.70 68.55
N PHE A 9 -26.45 10.08 68.40
CA PHE A 9 -25.95 10.69 67.16
C PHE A 9 -25.33 9.67 66.18
N LEU A 10 -24.98 8.46 66.65
CA LEU A 10 -24.39 7.42 65.82
C LEU A 10 -25.42 6.50 65.13
N CYS A 11 -26.66 6.42 65.64
CA CYS A 11 -27.72 5.60 65.03
C CYS A 11 -28.58 6.32 63.99
N VAL A 12 -28.57 7.66 63.93
CA VAL A 12 -29.39 8.43 62.97
C VAL A 12 -28.63 8.76 61.68
N VAL A 13 -27.28 8.74 61.70
CA VAL A 13 -26.46 8.94 60.48
C VAL A 13 -26.26 7.64 59.68
N CYS A 14 -26.46 6.47 60.29
CA CYS A 14 -26.37 5.18 59.59
C CYS A 14 -27.70 4.69 58.97
N LEU A 15 -28.83 5.39 59.17
CA LEU A 15 -30.14 5.06 58.58
C LEU A 15 -30.61 6.04 57.50
N MET A 16 -29.74 6.94 57.04
CA MET A 16 -29.99 7.87 55.92
C MET A 16 -29.02 7.66 54.73
N PHE A 17 -28.34 6.51 54.67
CA PHE A 17 -27.52 6.08 53.53
C PHE A 17 -28.00 4.75 52.91
N SER A 18 -29.28 4.45 53.06
CA SER A 18 -29.97 3.37 52.33
C SER A 18 -30.88 3.93 51.21
N TYR A 19 -30.44 5.00 50.55
CA TYR A 19 -30.94 5.37 49.24
C TYR A 19 -30.09 4.69 48.17
N ILE A 20 -30.57 3.52 47.74
CA ILE A 20 -30.56 3.02 46.36
C ILE A 20 -29.27 3.35 45.59
N PHE A 21 -28.22 2.55 45.79
CA PHE A 21 -27.24 2.37 44.73
C PHE A 21 -27.94 1.59 43.60
N PRO A 22 -28.02 2.12 42.37
CA PRO A 22 -28.46 1.31 41.25
C PRO A 22 -27.50 0.14 41.09
N ALA A 23 -28.06 -1.06 40.87
CA ALA A 23 -27.34 -2.30 40.67
C ALA A 23 -26.15 -2.08 39.72
N SER A 24 -24.96 -2.40 40.22
CA SER A 24 -23.74 -2.56 39.41
C SER A 24 -24.08 -3.42 38.20
N ALA A 25 -23.94 -2.87 36.99
CA ALA A 25 -23.93 -3.67 35.76
C ALA A 25 -22.79 -4.68 35.89
N GLN A 26 -23.12 -5.94 36.15
CA GLN A 26 -22.15 -7.02 36.31
C GLN A 26 -21.34 -7.11 35.02
N LYS A 27 -20.01 -7.00 35.13
CA LYS A 27 -19.12 -7.09 33.97
C LYS A 27 -19.28 -8.48 33.33
N LEU A 28 -19.63 -8.51 32.04
CA LEU A 28 -19.84 -9.74 31.29
C LEU A 28 -18.57 -10.60 31.29
N ASP A 29 -18.68 -11.87 31.69
CA ASP A 29 -17.55 -12.82 31.66
C ASP A 29 -17.36 -13.40 30.26
N THR A 30 -16.64 -12.65 29.42
CA THR A 30 -16.39 -13.01 28.02
C THR A 30 -15.55 -14.27 27.88
N VAL A 31 -14.67 -14.59 28.85
CA VAL A 31 -13.77 -15.75 28.75
C VAL A 31 -14.56 -17.05 28.83
N THR A 32 -15.48 -17.13 29.80
CA THR A 32 -16.36 -18.29 29.94
C THR A 32 -17.25 -18.46 28.71
N VAL A 33 -17.81 -17.35 28.19
CA VAL A 33 -18.63 -17.37 26.97
C VAL A 33 -17.85 -17.91 25.77
N TYR A 34 -16.65 -17.39 25.52
CA TYR A 34 -15.84 -17.80 24.37
C TYR A 34 -15.36 -19.24 24.50
N ASN A 35 -14.95 -19.68 25.69
CA ASN A 35 -14.51 -21.06 25.90
C ASN A 35 -15.67 -22.04 25.66
N HIS A 36 -16.87 -21.74 26.17
CA HIS A 36 -18.06 -22.57 25.92
C HIS A 36 -18.41 -22.67 24.44
N ALA A 37 -18.43 -21.52 23.73
CA ALA A 37 -18.74 -21.47 22.31
C ALA A 37 -17.68 -22.20 21.44
N LYS A 38 -16.39 -22.13 21.80
CA LYS A 38 -15.34 -22.93 21.14
C LYS A 38 -15.54 -24.43 21.34
N SER A 39 -16.10 -24.85 22.46
CA SER A 39 -16.36 -26.26 22.79
C SER A 39 -17.63 -26.82 22.13
N THR A 40 -18.25 -26.10 21.19
CA THR A 40 -19.49 -26.54 20.54
C THR A 40 -19.29 -27.88 19.80
N PRO A 41 -20.05 -28.93 20.15
CA PRO A 41 -19.95 -30.22 19.49
C PRO A 41 -20.33 -30.18 18.01
N LEU A 42 -19.78 -31.09 17.22
CA LEU A 42 -20.12 -31.17 15.79
C LEU A 42 -21.59 -31.50 15.53
N TRP A 43 -22.24 -32.26 16.41
CA TRP A 43 -23.64 -32.67 16.22
C TRP A 43 -24.63 -31.50 16.39
N SER A 44 -24.34 -30.53 17.26
CA SER A 44 -25.20 -29.36 17.47
C SER A 44 -25.14 -28.36 16.32
N ASN A 45 -24.21 -28.53 15.36
CA ASN A 45 -23.96 -27.59 14.28
C ASN A 45 -24.87 -27.77 13.07
N SER A 46 -25.87 -28.67 13.14
CA SER A 46 -26.68 -29.10 11.99
C SER A 46 -28.08 -28.51 11.95
N GLN A 47 -28.63 -28.04 13.08
CA GLN A 47 -29.95 -27.40 13.21
C GLN A 47 -29.83 -26.19 14.14
N VAL A 48 -30.64 -25.15 13.91
CA VAL A 48 -30.58 -23.89 14.66
C VAL A 48 -30.92 -24.11 16.13
N GLU A 49 -31.95 -24.90 16.40
CA GLU A 49 -32.49 -25.17 17.73
C GLU A 49 -31.44 -25.85 18.62
N GLN A 50 -30.78 -26.89 18.09
CA GLN A 50 -29.74 -27.62 18.81
C GLN A 50 -28.51 -26.75 19.10
N LEU A 51 -28.15 -25.88 18.15
CA LEU A 51 -27.04 -24.95 18.31
C LEU A 51 -27.36 -23.90 19.37
N ALA A 52 -28.54 -23.29 19.29
CA ALA A 52 -29.00 -22.28 20.23
C ALA A 52 -29.10 -22.86 21.65
N ASP A 53 -29.72 -24.03 21.81
CA ASP A 53 -29.84 -24.72 23.11
C ASP A 53 -28.46 -24.98 23.73
N TYR A 54 -27.51 -25.49 22.94
CA TYR A 54 -26.15 -25.74 23.42
C TYR A 54 -25.46 -24.45 23.85
N LEU A 55 -25.42 -23.44 22.97
CA LEU A 55 -24.70 -22.19 23.21
C LEU A 55 -25.30 -21.39 24.38
N ALA A 56 -26.61 -21.44 24.57
CA ALA A 56 -27.30 -20.72 25.64
C ALA A 56 -27.30 -21.45 26.99
N LYS A 57 -27.16 -22.80 27.02
CA LYS A 57 -27.32 -23.64 28.21
C LYS A 57 -26.66 -23.14 29.51
N PRO A 58 -25.40 -22.66 29.53
CA PRO A 58 -24.76 -22.25 30.78
C PRO A 58 -25.16 -20.83 31.24
N PHE A 59 -25.86 -20.06 30.39
CA PHE A 59 -26.09 -18.63 30.59
C PHE A 59 -27.55 -18.32 30.93
N LYS A 60 -27.75 -17.53 31.99
CA LYS A 60 -29.08 -17.07 32.40
C LYS A 60 -29.45 -15.74 31.76
N ASP A 61 -28.47 -14.86 31.56
CA ASP A 61 -28.67 -13.53 31.01
C ASP A 61 -28.56 -13.52 29.47
N ASP A 62 -29.27 -12.58 28.84
CA ASP A 62 -29.33 -12.48 27.38
C ASP A 62 -28.00 -11.99 26.79
N ALA A 63 -27.22 -11.19 27.52
CA ALA A 63 -25.95 -10.66 27.03
C ALA A 63 -24.94 -11.78 26.76
N SER A 64 -24.82 -12.74 27.69
CA SER A 64 -23.97 -13.92 27.56
C SER A 64 -24.43 -14.85 26.43
N LYS A 65 -25.74 -15.11 26.31
CA LYS A 65 -26.30 -15.94 25.23
C LYS A 65 -26.04 -15.33 23.85
N VAL A 66 -26.37 -14.05 23.67
CA VAL A 66 -26.17 -13.31 22.41
C VAL A 66 -24.69 -13.25 22.04
N LEU A 67 -23.80 -13.04 23.02
CA LEU A 67 -22.36 -13.07 22.77
C LEU A 67 -21.89 -14.48 22.36
N ALA A 68 -22.42 -15.55 22.94
CA ALA A 68 -22.09 -16.92 22.55
C ALA A 68 -22.50 -17.20 21.09
N PHE A 69 -23.71 -16.78 20.70
CA PHE A 69 -24.22 -16.90 19.33
C PHE A 69 -23.33 -16.12 18.34
N ALA A 70 -23.11 -14.83 18.62
CA ALA A 70 -22.29 -13.98 17.78
C ALA A 70 -20.85 -14.50 17.64
N TYR A 71 -20.23 -14.89 18.76
CA TYR A 71 -18.88 -15.44 18.75
C TYR A 71 -18.78 -16.72 17.91
N TRP A 72 -19.72 -17.65 18.10
CA TRP A 72 -19.74 -18.89 17.34
C TRP A 72 -19.90 -18.62 15.84
N ILE A 73 -20.84 -17.76 15.45
CA ILE A 73 -21.05 -17.37 14.05
C ILE A 73 -19.75 -16.79 13.46
N CYS A 74 -19.16 -15.80 14.11
CA CYS A 74 -17.99 -15.10 13.59
C CYS A 74 -16.71 -15.94 13.51
N THR A 75 -16.64 -17.06 14.24
CA THR A 75 -15.45 -17.94 14.27
C THR A 75 -15.62 -19.25 13.52
N ASN A 76 -16.85 -19.59 13.10
CA ASN A 76 -17.16 -20.84 12.40
C ASN A 76 -17.74 -20.63 11.00
N MET A 77 -17.98 -19.39 10.57
CA MET A 77 -18.57 -19.09 9.26
C MET A 77 -17.65 -18.24 8.38
N HIS A 78 -17.72 -18.50 7.08
CA HIS A 78 -17.05 -17.73 6.04
C HIS A 78 -18.05 -16.85 5.30
N CYS A 79 -17.67 -15.61 5.01
CA CYS A 79 -18.47 -14.77 4.12
C CYS A 79 -18.16 -15.12 2.65
N SER A 80 -19.20 -15.28 1.84
CA SER A 80 -19.10 -15.51 0.40
C SER A 80 -20.13 -14.68 -0.35
N PHE A 81 -19.69 -13.91 -1.35
CA PHE A 81 -20.58 -13.21 -2.30
C PHE A 81 -20.94 -14.06 -3.53
N VAL A 82 -20.79 -15.39 -3.43
CA VAL A 82 -21.23 -16.30 -4.48
C VAL A 82 -22.75 -16.37 -4.40
N TYR A 83 -23.41 -15.55 -5.22
CA TYR A 83 -24.85 -15.59 -5.36
C TYR A 83 -25.25 -16.78 -6.24
N ASP A 84 -25.71 -17.86 -5.62
CA ASP A 84 -26.47 -18.88 -6.33
C ASP A 84 -27.85 -18.27 -6.68
N GLN A 85 -28.26 -18.42 -7.94
CA GLN A 85 -29.48 -17.86 -8.53
C GLN A 85 -30.76 -18.43 -7.89
N THR A 86 -30.64 -19.46 -7.07
CA THR A 86 -31.73 -20.12 -6.34
C THR A 86 -31.68 -19.88 -4.82
N TYR A 87 -30.75 -19.05 -4.34
CA TYR A 87 -30.45 -18.94 -2.91
C TYR A 87 -31.48 -18.11 -2.14
N THR A 88 -32.47 -18.78 -1.56
CA THR A 88 -33.03 -18.34 -0.29
C THR A 88 -32.10 -18.83 0.81
N PRO A 89 -31.56 -17.97 1.69
CA PRO A 89 -30.66 -18.40 2.76
C PRO A 89 -31.43 -19.28 3.76
N GLN A 90 -31.44 -20.59 3.53
CA GLN A 90 -31.98 -21.53 4.50
C GLN A 90 -30.93 -21.74 5.60
N THR A 91 -31.32 -21.50 6.85
CA THR A 91 -30.43 -21.65 8.01
C THR A 91 -29.75 -23.01 8.07
N ARG A 92 -30.44 -24.08 7.67
CA ARG A 92 -29.87 -25.42 7.50
C ARG A 92 -28.70 -25.44 6.50
N ASN A 93 -28.86 -24.84 5.34
CA ASN A 93 -27.81 -24.79 4.32
C ASN A 93 -26.63 -23.96 4.81
N ILE A 94 -26.89 -22.81 5.44
CA ILE A 94 -25.86 -21.95 6.06
C ILE A 94 -25.02 -22.74 7.08
N LEU A 95 -25.69 -23.48 7.97
CA LEU A 95 -25.04 -24.28 9.01
C LEU A 95 -24.23 -25.44 8.43
N GLN A 96 -24.68 -26.06 7.34
CA GLN A 96 -24.00 -27.17 6.67
C GLN A 96 -22.78 -26.71 5.86
N THR A 97 -22.91 -25.64 5.07
CA THR A 97 -21.82 -25.14 4.22
C THR A 97 -20.79 -24.32 4.99
N LYS A 98 -21.16 -23.80 6.17
CA LYS A 98 -20.37 -22.81 6.93
C LYS A 98 -20.00 -21.58 6.10
N SER A 99 -20.80 -21.26 5.08
CA SER A 99 -20.54 -20.17 4.15
C SER A 99 -21.83 -19.49 3.73
N THR A 100 -21.88 -18.16 3.82
CA THR A 100 -23.04 -17.37 3.39
C THR A 100 -22.69 -15.90 3.15
N ASN A 101 -23.63 -15.11 2.63
CA ASN A 101 -23.49 -13.66 2.42
C ASN A 101 -23.89 -12.87 3.70
N PRO A 102 -23.76 -11.53 3.76
CA PRO A 102 -24.12 -10.77 4.96
C PRO A 102 -25.55 -10.97 5.45
N GLU A 103 -26.50 -11.15 4.52
CA GLU A 103 -27.89 -11.45 4.87
C GLU A 103 -28.03 -12.80 5.58
N GLY A 104 -27.34 -13.84 5.13
CA GLY A 104 -27.35 -15.14 5.82
C GLY A 104 -26.73 -15.12 7.21
N PHE A 105 -25.70 -14.29 7.45
CA PHE A 105 -25.20 -14.03 8.80
C PHE A 105 -26.32 -13.45 9.69
N ALA A 106 -27.05 -12.46 9.16
CA ALA A 106 -28.11 -11.80 9.89
C ALA A 106 -29.32 -12.71 10.16
N ILE A 107 -29.71 -13.53 9.18
CA ILE A 107 -30.77 -14.53 9.30
C ILE A 107 -30.41 -15.58 10.35
N LEU A 108 -29.18 -16.10 10.35
CA LEU A 108 -28.78 -17.10 11.34
C LEU A 108 -28.77 -16.52 12.76
N MET A 109 -28.29 -15.29 12.91
CA MET A 109 -28.31 -14.62 14.21
C MET A 109 -29.74 -14.40 14.72
N GLN A 110 -30.65 -13.94 13.87
CA GLN A 110 -32.05 -13.75 14.22
C GLN A 110 -32.68 -15.08 14.63
N ALA A 111 -32.46 -16.16 13.86
CA ALA A 111 -33.02 -17.48 14.17
C ALA A 111 -32.53 -18.05 15.51
N LEU A 112 -31.25 -17.86 15.87
CA LEU A 112 -30.71 -18.25 17.19
C LEU A 112 -31.34 -17.42 18.33
N CYS A 113 -31.50 -16.10 18.12
CA CYS A 113 -32.14 -15.21 19.08
C CYS A 113 -33.62 -15.56 19.28
N GLU A 114 -34.36 -15.82 18.21
CA GLU A 114 -35.78 -16.21 18.24
C GLU A 114 -35.99 -17.51 19.02
N HIS A 115 -35.14 -18.53 18.77
CA HIS A 115 -35.18 -19.79 19.53
C HIS A 115 -34.90 -19.57 21.02
N ALA A 116 -34.02 -18.61 21.36
CA ALA A 116 -33.73 -18.24 22.74
C ALA A 116 -34.73 -17.24 23.35
N HIS A 117 -35.80 -16.88 22.62
CA HIS A 117 -36.79 -15.86 23.00
C HIS A 117 -36.20 -14.46 23.26
N ILE A 118 -35.15 -14.11 22.52
CA ILE A 118 -34.49 -12.81 22.58
C ILE A 118 -34.94 -11.97 21.38
N PRO A 119 -35.61 -10.81 21.58
CA PRO A 119 -36.07 -9.98 20.47
C PRO A 119 -34.91 -9.52 19.60
N SER A 120 -35.02 -9.73 18.29
CA SER A 120 -34.03 -9.32 17.30
C SER A 120 -34.68 -8.96 15.97
N GLU A 121 -34.04 -8.07 15.23
CA GLU A 121 -34.45 -7.66 13.88
C GLU A 121 -33.25 -7.64 12.94
N ILE A 122 -33.52 -7.95 11.67
CA ILE A 122 -32.57 -7.76 10.58
C ILE A 122 -32.64 -6.30 10.12
N VAL A 123 -31.47 -5.69 9.96
CA VAL A 123 -31.31 -4.31 9.53
C VAL A 123 -30.67 -4.32 8.15
N TYR A 124 -31.45 -3.93 7.15
CA TYR A 124 -30.99 -3.70 5.79
C TYR A 124 -30.52 -2.26 5.63
N GLY A 125 -29.42 -2.03 4.92
CA GLY A 125 -28.91 -0.69 4.75
C GLY A 125 -27.65 -0.55 3.92
N TYR A 126 -26.98 0.57 4.13
CA TYR A 126 -25.80 0.98 3.41
C TYR A 126 -24.59 0.95 4.32
N VAL A 127 -23.46 0.51 3.79
CA VAL A 127 -22.14 0.77 4.35
C VAL A 127 -21.35 1.60 3.35
N ARG A 128 -20.74 2.69 3.79
CA ARG A 128 -19.81 3.45 2.93
C ARG A 128 -18.53 2.68 2.75
N ASP A 129 -17.86 2.94 1.63
CA ASP A 129 -16.54 2.40 1.32
C ASP A 129 -16.51 0.86 1.30
N PHE A 130 -17.68 0.22 1.11
CA PHE A 130 -17.81 -1.22 0.90
C PHE A 130 -17.17 -1.66 -0.42
N ASP A 131 -17.26 -0.80 -1.44
CA ASP A 131 -16.60 -0.89 -2.74
C ASP A 131 -16.09 0.51 -3.13
N PHE A 132 -14.91 0.63 -3.73
CA PHE A 132 -14.29 1.91 -4.11
C PHE A 132 -15.07 2.66 -5.22
N THR A 133 -16.00 1.98 -5.88
CA THR A 133 -16.93 2.57 -6.85
C THR A 133 -18.36 2.63 -6.33
N ASP A 134 -18.59 2.41 -5.03
CA ASP A 134 -19.94 2.36 -4.51
C ASP A 134 -20.71 3.64 -4.84
N THR A 135 -21.90 3.43 -5.36
CA THR A 135 -22.80 4.52 -5.76
C THR A 135 -23.83 4.81 -4.68
N LEU A 136 -23.94 3.94 -3.66
CA LEU A 136 -24.97 3.96 -2.62
C LEU A 136 -26.38 4.11 -3.21
N ARG A 137 -26.62 3.60 -4.43
CA ARG A 137 -27.93 3.64 -5.09
C ARG A 137 -28.93 2.70 -4.42
N ARG A 138 -28.46 1.57 -3.89
CA ARG A 138 -29.25 0.56 -3.17
C ARG A 138 -28.50 0.07 -1.93
N ALA A 139 -29.23 -0.48 -0.96
CA ALA A 139 -28.64 -1.12 0.20
C ALA A 139 -27.64 -2.19 -0.25
N ASN A 140 -26.44 -2.14 0.33
CA ASN A 140 -25.32 -3.00 -0.03
C ASN A 140 -24.91 -3.93 1.13
N HIS A 141 -25.54 -3.81 2.30
CA HIS A 141 -25.15 -4.54 3.49
C HIS A 141 -26.33 -4.84 4.43
N VAL A 142 -26.16 -5.84 5.27
CA VAL A 142 -27.18 -6.34 6.19
C VAL A 142 -26.54 -6.71 7.53
N TRP A 143 -27.18 -6.34 8.64
CA TRP A 143 -26.72 -6.62 10.00
C TRP A 143 -27.92 -6.86 10.94
N ASN A 144 -27.69 -7.00 12.25
CA ASN A 144 -28.77 -7.19 13.23
C ASN A 144 -28.85 -6.07 14.25
N VAL A 145 -30.03 -5.93 14.83
CA VAL A 145 -30.24 -5.26 16.11
C VAL A 145 -30.89 -6.25 17.08
N VAL A 146 -30.37 -6.35 18.30
CA VAL A 146 -30.78 -7.34 19.31
C VAL A 146 -31.09 -6.64 20.62
N ARG A 147 -32.18 -7.00 21.28
CA ARG A 147 -32.60 -6.41 22.56
C ARG A 147 -31.96 -7.18 23.72
N ILE A 148 -31.00 -6.55 24.39
CA ILE A 148 -30.27 -7.11 25.53
C ILE A 148 -30.57 -6.24 26.76
N ASN A 149 -31.04 -6.83 27.85
CA ASN A 149 -31.37 -6.12 29.09
C ASN A 149 -32.28 -4.88 28.82
N ASN A 150 -33.34 -5.07 28.04
CA ASN A 150 -34.26 -4.01 27.59
C ASN A 150 -33.66 -2.86 26.76
N THR A 151 -32.45 -3.03 26.23
CA THR A 151 -31.76 -2.05 25.37
C THR A 151 -31.41 -2.68 24.04
N TRP A 152 -31.77 -2.03 22.93
CA TRP A 152 -31.40 -2.48 21.58
C TRP A 152 -29.92 -2.18 21.29
N ARG A 153 -29.23 -3.17 20.72
CA ARG A 153 -27.79 -3.13 20.43
C ARG A 153 -27.52 -3.66 19.03
N LEU A 154 -26.60 -3.03 18.31
CA LEU A 154 -26.30 -3.36 16.92
C LEU A 154 -25.18 -4.40 16.84
N PHE A 155 -25.30 -5.32 15.89
CA PHE A 155 -24.35 -6.39 15.65
C PHE A 155 -24.12 -6.54 14.15
N ASP A 156 -22.89 -6.26 13.70
CA ASP A 156 -22.45 -6.63 12.37
C ASP A 156 -21.54 -7.85 12.48
N LEU A 157 -22.13 -9.03 12.26
CA LEU A 157 -21.41 -10.30 12.36
C LEU A 157 -20.50 -10.55 11.17
N THR A 158 -20.78 -9.95 10.00
CA THR A 158 -19.91 -10.08 8.83
C THR A 158 -18.59 -9.34 9.06
N PHE A 159 -18.66 -8.09 9.51
CA PHE A 159 -17.48 -7.29 9.82
C PHE A 159 -16.78 -7.77 11.09
N ALA A 160 -17.51 -8.41 12.02
CA ALA A 160 -16.92 -9.09 13.17
C ALA A 160 -16.25 -10.42 12.81
N ALA A 161 -16.63 -11.10 11.72
CA ALA A 161 -16.05 -12.38 11.32
C ALA A 161 -14.74 -12.21 10.53
N GLY A 162 -14.61 -11.14 9.76
CA GLY A 162 -13.43 -10.88 8.95
C GLY A 162 -13.70 -9.84 7.88
N SER A 163 -12.85 -9.83 6.85
CA SER A 163 -12.97 -8.93 5.71
C SER A 163 -12.58 -9.63 4.42
N PHE A 164 -13.04 -9.10 3.29
CA PHE A 164 -12.53 -9.54 2.00
C PHE A 164 -11.22 -8.83 1.68
N THR A 165 -10.25 -9.58 1.21
CA THR A 165 -8.98 -9.05 0.72
C THR A 165 -8.45 -9.88 -0.44
N PHE A 166 -7.43 -9.37 -1.12
CA PHE A 166 -6.73 -10.10 -2.17
C PHE A 166 -5.65 -10.97 -1.55
N VAL A 167 -5.80 -12.28 -1.71
CA VAL A 167 -4.84 -13.27 -1.23
C VAL A 167 -3.99 -13.75 -2.40
N PRO A 168 -2.64 -13.69 -2.32
CA PRO A 168 -1.78 -14.22 -3.37
C PRO A 168 -1.98 -15.73 -3.53
N GLU A 169 -2.14 -16.21 -4.77
CA GLU A 169 -2.12 -17.64 -5.06
C GLU A 169 -0.67 -18.15 -4.90
N LYS A 170 -0.33 -18.69 -3.73
CA LYS A 170 0.95 -19.35 -3.34
C LYS A 170 2.24 -18.73 -3.94
N THR A 171 2.98 -18.00 -3.10
CA THR A 171 4.40 -17.56 -3.26
C THR A 171 4.86 -17.32 -4.70
N VAL A 172 4.57 -16.13 -5.21
CA VAL A 172 5.26 -15.61 -6.39
C VAL A 172 6.54 -14.94 -5.90
N SER A 173 7.68 -15.52 -6.23
CA SER A 173 8.97 -14.86 -6.04
C SER A 173 9.03 -13.63 -6.95
N PHE A 174 9.51 -12.49 -6.44
CA PHE A 174 9.82 -11.29 -7.24
C PHE A 174 10.84 -11.56 -8.37
N THR A 175 11.42 -12.76 -8.44
CA THR A 175 12.34 -13.21 -9.50
C THR A 175 11.66 -13.86 -10.70
N THR A 176 10.36 -14.14 -10.68
CA THR A 176 9.66 -14.80 -11.80
C THR A 176 8.90 -13.80 -12.67
N THR A 177 9.08 -13.90 -14.00
CA THR A 177 8.44 -13.10 -15.05
C THR A 177 6.94 -13.34 -15.23
N THR A 178 6.32 -14.14 -14.37
CA THR A 178 4.88 -14.43 -14.41
C THR A 178 4.11 -13.44 -13.57
N SER A 179 3.12 -12.78 -14.19
CA SER A 179 2.19 -11.89 -13.49
C SER A 179 1.60 -12.60 -12.26
N PRO A 180 1.71 -12.02 -11.06
CA PRO A 180 1.19 -12.64 -9.86
C PRO A 180 -0.33 -12.80 -9.95
N LYS A 181 -0.80 -13.98 -9.57
CA LYS A 181 -2.22 -14.29 -9.52
C LYS A 181 -2.73 -14.10 -8.10
N PHE A 182 -3.87 -13.44 -7.98
CA PHE A 182 -4.53 -13.17 -6.71
C PHE A 182 -5.97 -13.65 -6.79
N SER A 183 -6.50 -14.06 -5.64
CA SER A 183 -7.93 -14.34 -5.47
C SER A 183 -8.52 -13.32 -4.51
N TYR A 184 -9.64 -12.70 -4.88
CA TYR A 184 -10.42 -11.88 -3.94
C TYR A 184 -11.23 -12.82 -3.05
N SER A 185 -10.81 -12.96 -1.81
CA SER A 185 -11.26 -14.00 -0.89
C SER A 185 -11.51 -13.43 0.50
N PHE A 186 -12.45 -14.03 1.22
CA PHE A 186 -12.71 -13.69 2.61
C PHE A 186 -11.60 -14.23 3.52
N VAL A 187 -11.02 -13.36 4.35
CA VAL A 187 -10.03 -13.72 5.35
C VAL A 187 -10.67 -13.60 6.74
N PRO A 188 -10.82 -14.73 7.47
CA PRO A 188 -11.34 -14.72 8.83
C PRO A 188 -10.44 -13.90 9.76
N GLN A 189 -11.02 -12.89 10.42
CA GLN A 189 -10.34 -12.04 11.40
C GLN A 189 -11.37 -11.56 12.42
N TYR A 190 -11.52 -12.32 13.51
CA TYR A 190 -12.50 -12.00 14.55
C TYR A 190 -12.27 -10.60 15.14
N ASN A 191 -13.30 -9.75 15.08
CA ASN A 191 -13.25 -8.36 15.51
C ASN A 191 -14.46 -7.98 16.39
N PRO A 192 -14.34 -8.06 17.73
CA PRO A 192 -15.46 -7.84 18.62
C PRO A 192 -15.95 -6.38 18.65
N LYS A 193 -15.27 -5.42 18.01
CA LYS A 193 -15.69 -4.01 17.94
C LYS A 193 -17.04 -3.82 17.24
N TRP A 194 -17.43 -4.79 16.42
CA TRP A 194 -18.68 -4.82 15.67
C TRP A 194 -19.80 -5.57 16.41
N LEU A 195 -19.58 -5.97 17.66
CA LEU A 195 -20.56 -6.61 18.51
C LEU A 195 -21.09 -5.61 19.56
N SER A 196 -22.41 -5.53 19.71
CA SER A 196 -23.07 -4.63 20.67
C SER A 196 -22.71 -3.14 20.49
N VAL A 197 -22.62 -2.70 19.22
CA VAL A 197 -22.18 -1.37 18.82
C VAL A 197 -23.19 -0.30 19.24
N ASN A 198 -22.67 0.85 19.70
CA ASN A 198 -23.51 2.02 19.99
C ASN A 198 -24.05 2.63 18.68
N PRO A 199 -25.32 3.05 18.61
CA PRO A 199 -25.91 3.61 17.38
C PRO A 199 -25.17 4.84 16.82
N ASN A 200 -24.66 5.72 17.68
CA ASN A 200 -23.88 6.89 17.26
C ASN A 200 -22.50 6.53 16.70
N THR A 201 -21.96 5.37 17.08
CA THR A 201 -20.75 4.81 16.45
C THR A 201 -21.12 4.13 15.15
N MET A 202 -22.19 3.34 15.14
CA MET A 202 -22.61 2.58 13.96
C MET A 202 -22.98 3.49 12.78
N ILE A 203 -23.73 4.58 13.02
CA ILE A 203 -24.18 5.51 11.97
C ILE A 203 -23.04 6.24 11.25
N GLN A 204 -21.84 6.22 11.82
CA GLN A 204 -20.65 6.74 11.16
C GLN A 204 -20.29 5.90 9.94
N THR A 205 -20.59 4.60 9.91
CA THR A 205 -20.25 3.74 8.75
C THR A 205 -21.45 3.03 8.14
N HIS A 206 -22.52 2.79 8.92
CA HIS A 206 -23.71 2.04 8.52
C HIS A 206 -24.98 2.91 8.56
N PHE A 207 -25.72 2.99 7.48
CA PHE A 207 -26.99 3.69 7.38
C PHE A 207 -28.14 2.71 7.16
N PRO A 208 -29.07 2.53 8.11
CA PRO A 208 -30.21 1.65 7.90
C PRO A 208 -31.24 2.25 6.93
N LEU A 209 -31.95 1.39 6.19
CA LEU A 209 -33.10 1.80 5.36
C LEU A 209 -34.23 2.40 6.20
N LEU A 210 -34.40 1.93 7.43
CA LEU A 210 -35.42 2.42 8.37
C LEU A 210 -34.83 3.44 9.34
N ARG A 211 -35.50 4.58 9.49
CA ARG A 211 -35.08 5.64 10.43
C ARG A 211 -35.07 5.16 11.88
N CYS A 212 -36.03 4.32 12.26
CA CYS A 212 -36.14 3.81 13.64
C CYS A 212 -34.94 2.96 14.05
N MET A 213 -34.25 2.32 13.10
CA MET A 213 -33.08 1.47 13.34
C MET A 213 -31.82 2.27 13.69
N GLN A 214 -31.82 3.59 13.45
CA GLN A 214 -30.77 4.47 13.98
C GLN A 214 -30.89 4.65 15.50
N MET A 215 -32.05 4.33 16.10
CA MET A 215 -32.34 4.51 17.54
C MET A 215 -32.09 5.94 18.04
N ARG A 216 -32.41 6.91 17.18
CA ARG A 216 -32.26 8.34 17.43
C ARG A 216 -33.59 9.06 17.38
N GLU A 217 -33.74 10.09 18.19
CA GLU A 217 -34.88 11.00 18.09
C GLU A 217 -34.81 11.83 16.82
N LYS A 218 -33.62 12.33 16.47
CA LYS A 218 -33.34 13.00 15.20
C LYS A 218 -32.38 12.15 14.35
N PRO A 219 -32.91 11.25 13.51
CA PRO A 219 -32.11 10.45 12.59
C PRO A 219 -31.20 11.31 11.72
N VAL A 220 -29.98 10.83 11.49
CA VAL A 220 -29.08 11.38 10.48
C VAL A 220 -29.75 11.15 9.12
N PRO A 221 -29.93 12.19 8.28
CA PRO A 221 -30.49 12.01 6.95
C PRO A 221 -29.44 11.40 6.01
N PHE A 222 -29.90 10.63 5.01
CA PHE A 222 -29.02 10.02 4.02
C PHE A 222 -28.11 11.04 3.31
N SER A 223 -28.65 12.23 3.02
CA SER A 223 -27.90 13.34 2.42
C SER A 223 -26.71 13.82 3.26
N VAL A 224 -26.72 13.63 4.58
CA VAL A 224 -25.55 13.90 5.44
C VAL A 224 -24.60 12.71 5.44
N PHE A 225 -25.16 11.49 5.52
CA PHE A 225 -24.38 10.25 5.53
C PHE A 225 -23.45 10.13 4.31
N ILE A 226 -23.92 10.46 3.11
CA ILE A 226 -23.10 10.37 1.88
C ILE A 226 -21.90 11.33 1.85
N HIS A 227 -21.85 12.34 2.72
CA HIS A 227 -20.74 13.30 2.82
C HIS A 227 -19.64 12.86 3.81
N GLY A 228 -19.72 11.64 4.35
CA GLY A 228 -18.65 11.03 5.14
C GLY A 228 -18.74 11.28 6.65
N ASN A 229 -17.77 10.71 7.38
CA ASN A 229 -17.76 10.66 8.85
C ASN A 229 -17.82 12.07 9.46
N ASP A 230 -17.08 13.03 8.89
CA ASP A 230 -17.03 14.40 9.39
C ASP A 230 -18.40 15.10 9.32
N ALA A 231 -19.14 14.89 8.23
CA ALA A 231 -20.47 15.46 8.07
C ALA A 231 -21.46 14.83 9.08
N VAL A 232 -21.39 13.51 9.26
CA VAL A 232 -22.18 12.79 10.27
C VAL A 232 -21.86 13.33 11.66
N GLN A 233 -20.59 13.38 12.06
CA GLN A 233 -20.17 13.88 13.37
C GLN A 233 -20.60 15.32 13.63
N LYS A 234 -20.48 16.21 12.63
CA LYS A 234 -21.00 17.59 12.72
C LYS A 234 -22.50 17.63 12.96
N PHE A 235 -23.28 16.81 12.23
CA PHE A 235 -24.72 16.71 12.45
C PHE A 235 -25.05 16.18 13.86
N MET A 236 -24.37 15.13 14.32
CA MET A 236 -24.60 14.59 15.67
C MET A 236 -24.23 15.60 16.76
N SER A 237 -23.19 16.41 16.54
CA SER A 237 -22.78 17.45 17.49
C SER A 237 -23.79 18.61 17.55
N ALA A 238 -24.43 18.94 16.43
CA ALA A 238 -25.50 19.94 16.36
C ALA A 238 -26.82 19.45 17.00
N TYR A 239 -27.02 18.14 17.07
CA TYR A 239 -28.20 17.50 17.65
C TYR A 239 -27.77 16.38 18.62
N PRO A 240 -27.20 16.72 19.79
CA PRO A 240 -26.73 15.75 20.76
C PRO A 240 -27.91 15.08 21.46
N GLU A 241 -27.82 13.77 21.67
CA GLU A 241 -28.85 12.96 22.35
C GLU A 241 -28.21 12.18 23.50
N SER A 242 -28.82 12.27 24.69
CA SER A 242 -28.32 11.63 25.92
C SER A 242 -28.82 10.20 26.11
N ALA A 243 -29.84 9.77 25.37
CA ALA A 243 -30.45 8.45 25.47
C ALA A 243 -30.87 7.91 24.09
N GLN A 244 -30.85 6.58 23.94
CA GLN A 244 -31.30 5.89 22.73
C GLN A 244 -32.83 5.92 22.63
N ASN A 245 -33.37 6.22 21.44
CA ASN A 245 -34.80 6.16 21.19
C ASN A 245 -35.22 4.75 20.72
N ASN A 246 -35.64 3.94 21.70
CA ASN A 246 -36.01 2.55 21.48
C ASN A 246 -37.51 2.34 21.15
N ALA A 247 -38.35 3.36 21.33
CA ALA A 247 -39.81 3.21 21.25
C ALA A 247 -40.26 2.86 19.82
N LYS A 248 -39.72 3.56 18.82
CA LYS A 248 -40.08 3.34 17.41
C LYS A 248 -39.61 1.97 16.90
N LEU A 249 -38.41 1.53 17.31
CA LEU A 249 -37.90 0.21 16.97
C LEU A 249 -38.73 -0.90 17.64
N THR A 250 -39.09 -0.71 18.90
CA THR A 250 -39.96 -1.68 19.61
C THR A 250 -41.33 -1.76 18.94
N ALA A 251 -41.93 -0.64 18.55
CA ALA A 251 -43.18 -0.65 17.80
C ALA A 251 -43.06 -1.33 16.43
N PHE A 252 -41.93 -1.17 15.75
CA PHE A 252 -41.63 -1.88 14.50
C PHE A 252 -41.53 -3.40 14.72
N HIS A 253 -40.85 -3.84 15.79
CA HIS A 253 -40.70 -5.26 16.10
C HIS A 253 -42.04 -6.01 16.24
N GLU A 254 -43.05 -5.34 16.84
CA GLU A 254 -44.40 -5.87 17.05
C GLU A 254 -45.28 -5.90 15.77
N LEU A 255 -44.80 -5.37 14.64
CA LEU A 255 -45.54 -5.43 13.37
C LEU A 255 -45.54 -6.84 12.79
N THR A 256 -46.60 -7.17 12.05
CA THR A 256 -46.61 -8.36 11.19
C THR A 256 -45.58 -8.23 10.06
N SER A 257 -45.07 -9.35 9.55
CA SER A 257 -44.09 -9.38 8.45
C SER A 257 -44.51 -8.51 7.27
N GLN A 258 -45.77 -8.64 6.84
CA GLN A 258 -46.36 -7.82 5.78
C GLN A 258 -46.24 -6.31 6.04
N LYS A 259 -46.57 -5.86 7.26
CA LYS A 259 -46.49 -4.44 7.63
C LYS A 259 -45.04 -3.96 7.73
N LYS A 260 -44.13 -4.80 8.21
CA LYS A 260 -42.68 -4.51 8.21
C LYS A 260 -42.19 -4.27 6.79
N TYR A 261 -42.48 -5.17 5.84
CA TYR A 261 -42.07 -5.04 4.45
C TYR A 261 -42.63 -3.77 3.78
N GLN A 262 -43.90 -3.45 4.02
CA GLN A 262 -44.51 -2.21 3.50
C GLN A 262 -43.84 -0.95 4.06
N GLN A 263 -43.52 -0.93 5.35
CA GLN A 263 -42.82 0.19 5.96
C GLN A 263 -41.38 0.33 5.41
N ILE A 264 -40.65 -0.78 5.26
CA ILE A 264 -39.30 -0.76 4.66
C ILE A 264 -39.36 -0.23 3.23
N ALA A 265 -40.33 -0.68 2.42
CA ALA A 265 -40.50 -0.18 1.05
C ALA A 265 -40.73 1.33 0.99
N GLN A 266 -41.56 1.87 1.90
CA GLN A 266 -41.88 3.30 1.97
C GLN A 266 -40.68 4.14 2.40
N GLU A 267 -39.96 3.72 3.44
CA GLU A 267 -38.82 4.48 3.96
C GLU A 267 -37.56 4.37 3.06
N SER A 268 -37.38 3.26 2.33
CA SER A 268 -36.20 3.05 1.47
C SER A 268 -36.01 4.13 0.41
N GLU A 269 -37.08 4.49 -0.31
CA GLU A 269 -37.06 5.55 -1.33
C GLU A 269 -37.10 6.95 -0.70
N TYR A 270 -37.77 7.08 0.44
CA TYR A 270 -37.87 8.38 1.12
C TYR A 270 -36.53 8.84 1.70
N GLU A 271 -35.72 7.94 2.25
CA GLU A 271 -34.35 8.23 2.67
C GLU A 271 -33.43 8.46 1.47
N ASN A 272 -33.53 7.60 0.47
CA ASN A 272 -32.71 7.66 -0.72
C ASN A 272 -33.59 7.58 -1.98
N PRO A 273 -33.92 8.73 -2.61
CA PRO A 273 -34.76 8.75 -3.80
C PRO A 273 -34.19 7.98 -5.00
N LEU A 274 -32.90 7.61 -4.97
CA LEU A 274 -32.29 6.76 -5.99
C LEU A 274 -32.55 5.26 -5.75
N ASN A 275 -33.01 4.88 -4.56
CA ASN A 275 -33.21 3.49 -4.15
C ASN A 275 -34.56 2.91 -4.59
N VAL A 276 -34.75 2.92 -5.90
CA VAL A 276 -35.92 2.31 -6.54
C VAL A 276 -35.91 0.79 -6.37
N ARG A 277 -34.71 0.19 -6.34
CA ARG A 277 -34.51 -1.26 -6.23
C ARG A 277 -35.07 -1.82 -4.93
N ASP A 278 -34.68 -1.30 -3.77
CA ASP A 278 -35.12 -1.90 -2.49
C ASP A 278 -36.60 -1.65 -2.26
N LYS A 279 -37.14 -0.49 -2.67
CA LYS A 279 -38.59 -0.28 -2.67
C LYS A 279 -39.32 -1.34 -3.50
N ALA A 280 -38.82 -1.64 -4.69
CA ALA A 280 -39.40 -2.67 -5.54
C ALA A 280 -39.31 -4.08 -4.92
N TYR A 281 -38.16 -4.42 -4.35
CA TYR A 281 -37.92 -5.68 -3.65
C TYR A 281 -38.89 -5.86 -2.48
N TRP A 282 -39.01 -4.87 -1.59
CA TRP A 282 -39.87 -4.97 -0.41
C TRP A 282 -41.37 -4.95 -0.73
N LEU A 283 -41.79 -4.25 -1.78
CA LEU A 283 -43.17 -4.37 -2.30
C LEU A 283 -43.44 -5.77 -2.86
N TYR A 284 -42.49 -6.32 -3.62
CA TYR A 284 -42.59 -7.71 -4.09
C TYR A 284 -42.70 -8.69 -2.92
N THR A 285 -41.81 -8.60 -1.92
CA THR A 285 -41.82 -9.48 -0.74
C THR A 285 -43.14 -9.37 0.02
N ALA A 286 -43.66 -8.16 0.23
CA ALA A 286 -44.95 -7.95 0.88
C ALA A 286 -46.11 -8.64 0.15
N VAL A 287 -46.14 -8.55 -1.18
CA VAL A 287 -47.17 -9.19 -2.00
C VAL A 287 -46.97 -10.71 -2.05
N HIS A 288 -45.73 -11.17 -2.15
CA HIS A 288 -45.40 -12.59 -2.19
C HIS A 288 -45.80 -13.30 -0.90
N GLU A 289 -45.60 -12.67 0.27
CA GLU A 289 -46.08 -13.18 1.56
C GLU A 289 -47.59 -13.42 1.55
N ILE A 290 -48.37 -12.40 1.13
CA ILE A 290 -49.84 -12.51 1.04
C ILE A 290 -50.24 -13.62 0.06
N LYS A 291 -49.56 -13.72 -1.09
CA LYS A 291 -49.79 -14.80 -2.05
C LYS A 291 -49.56 -16.15 -1.38
N THR A 292 -48.45 -16.34 -0.68
CA THR A 292 -48.11 -17.61 -0.02
C THR A 292 -49.13 -18.00 1.05
N GLU A 293 -49.63 -17.04 1.84
CA GLU A 293 -50.66 -17.29 2.87
C GLU A 293 -52.05 -17.58 2.28
N ALA A 294 -52.42 -16.92 1.19
CA ALA A 294 -53.77 -16.96 0.64
C ALA A 294 -53.93 -17.87 -0.61
N TYR A 295 -52.85 -18.42 -1.15
CA TYR A 295 -52.87 -19.26 -2.36
C TYR A 295 -53.29 -20.70 -2.05
N LEU A 296 -54.29 -21.17 -2.78
CA LEU A 296 -54.81 -22.54 -2.70
C LEU A 296 -54.37 -23.31 -3.95
N GLU A 297 -53.33 -24.13 -3.82
CA GLU A 297 -52.69 -24.85 -4.92
C GLU A 297 -53.67 -25.73 -5.72
N TYR A 298 -54.54 -26.48 -5.03
CA TYR A 298 -55.47 -27.43 -5.63
C TYR A 298 -56.55 -26.79 -6.54
N VAL A 299 -56.82 -25.49 -6.38
CA VAL A 299 -57.73 -24.72 -7.23
C VAL A 299 -57.00 -23.64 -8.03
N ASN A 300 -55.70 -23.48 -7.82
CA ASN A 300 -54.86 -22.45 -8.43
C ASN A 300 -55.47 -21.03 -8.30
N ARG A 301 -55.92 -20.66 -7.09
CA ARG A 301 -56.58 -19.37 -6.79
C ARG A 301 -56.02 -18.74 -5.53
N ILE A 302 -56.12 -17.42 -5.43
CA ILE A 302 -55.84 -16.67 -4.19
C ILE A 302 -57.18 -16.41 -3.50
N PHE A 303 -57.34 -16.89 -2.28
CA PHE A 303 -58.56 -16.69 -1.49
C PHE A 303 -58.35 -15.59 -0.44
N ALA A 304 -58.70 -14.35 -0.79
CA ALA A 304 -58.61 -13.20 0.12
C ALA A 304 -59.76 -12.20 -0.11
N ARG A 305 -60.07 -11.38 0.89
CA ARG A 305 -61.13 -10.36 0.80
C ARG A 305 -60.74 -9.24 -0.17
N PHE A 306 -61.72 -8.59 -0.81
CA PHE A 306 -61.45 -7.51 -1.78
C PHE A 306 -60.65 -6.32 -1.22
N HIS A 307 -60.80 -6.00 0.08
CA HIS A 307 -60.00 -4.96 0.72
C HIS A 307 -58.52 -5.33 0.89
N ILE A 308 -58.16 -6.60 0.68
CA ILE A 308 -56.77 -7.08 0.61
C ILE A 308 -56.32 -7.14 -0.86
N LEU A 309 -57.14 -7.75 -1.72
CA LEU A 309 -56.79 -7.97 -3.14
C LEU A 309 -56.62 -6.66 -3.94
N ARG A 310 -57.41 -5.62 -3.68
CA ARG A 310 -57.29 -4.34 -4.40
C ARG A 310 -55.97 -3.60 -4.09
N PRO A 311 -55.60 -3.35 -2.81
CA PRO A 311 -54.29 -2.79 -2.49
C PRO A 311 -53.12 -3.67 -2.96
N MET A 312 -53.27 -5.00 -2.88
CA MET A 312 -52.26 -5.94 -3.37
C MET A 312 -52.03 -5.78 -4.88
N LYS A 313 -53.10 -5.60 -5.67
CA LYS A 313 -52.99 -5.33 -7.12
C LYS A 313 -52.25 -4.02 -7.42
N GLU A 314 -52.53 -2.96 -6.68
CA GLU A 314 -51.83 -1.68 -6.81
C GLU A 314 -50.33 -1.82 -6.50
N GLN A 315 -49.99 -2.55 -5.43
CA GLN A 315 -48.60 -2.85 -5.05
C GLN A 315 -47.90 -3.67 -6.13
N VAL A 316 -48.57 -4.66 -6.73
CA VAL A 316 -48.02 -5.45 -7.85
C VAL A 316 -47.67 -4.58 -9.05
N VAL A 317 -48.56 -3.67 -9.45
CA VAL A 317 -48.33 -2.77 -10.59
C VAL A 317 -47.19 -1.79 -10.31
N LEU A 318 -47.15 -1.24 -9.10
CA LEU A 318 -46.07 -0.35 -8.67
C LEU A 318 -44.73 -1.11 -8.65
N ALA A 319 -44.68 -2.31 -8.06
CA ALA A 319 -43.47 -3.12 -7.99
C ALA A 319 -42.94 -3.49 -9.40
N ASP A 320 -43.79 -3.91 -10.35
CA ASP A 320 -43.36 -4.22 -11.72
C ASP A 320 -42.76 -2.99 -12.45
N SER A 321 -43.37 -1.82 -12.22
CA SER A 321 -42.88 -0.55 -12.78
C SER A 321 -41.52 -0.17 -12.20
N LEU A 322 -41.35 -0.27 -10.88
CA LEU A 322 -40.09 0.02 -10.20
C LEU A 322 -38.99 -1.00 -10.54
N ILE A 323 -39.32 -2.29 -10.69
CA ILE A 323 -38.37 -3.31 -11.17
C ILE A 323 -37.88 -2.95 -12.58
N SER A 324 -38.75 -2.47 -13.46
CA SER A 324 -38.35 -2.05 -14.81
C SER A 324 -37.31 -0.92 -14.78
N ILE A 325 -37.50 0.05 -13.89
CA ILE A 325 -36.54 1.14 -13.65
C ILE A 325 -35.24 0.58 -13.03
N ALA A 326 -35.34 -0.30 -12.05
CA ALA A 326 -34.19 -0.91 -11.39
C ALA A 326 -33.31 -1.73 -12.35
N LEU A 327 -33.90 -2.45 -13.32
CA LEU A 327 -33.17 -3.18 -14.36
C LEU A 327 -32.32 -2.25 -15.24
N GLN A 328 -32.87 -1.09 -15.60
CA GLN A 328 -32.14 -0.06 -16.34
C GLN A 328 -31.01 0.53 -15.48
N GLN A 329 -31.33 0.94 -14.25
CA GLN A 329 -30.37 1.54 -13.32
C GLN A 329 -29.22 0.58 -12.98
N ASN A 330 -29.47 -0.73 -12.84
CA ASN A 330 -28.44 -1.75 -12.60
C ASN A 330 -27.43 -1.82 -13.77
N SER A 331 -27.91 -1.68 -14.99
CA SER A 331 -27.05 -1.66 -16.19
C SER A 331 -26.22 -0.38 -16.27
N GLU A 332 -26.82 0.77 -15.99
CA GLU A 332 -26.15 2.08 -15.97
C GLU A 332 -25.10 2.18 -14.85
N GLU A 333 -25.43 1.70 -13.65
CA GLU A 333 -24.53 1.67 -12.51
C GLU A 333 -23.28 0.84 -12.84
N PHE A 334 -23.46 -0.38 -13.36
CA PHE A 334 -22.35 -1.23 -13.78
C PHE A 334 -21.46 -0.56 -14.84
N ALA A 335 -22.06 0.08 -15.85
CA ALA A 335 -21.32 0.78 -16.88
C ALA A 335 -20.48 1.92 -16.29
N SER A 336 -21.02 2.65 -15.32
CA SER A 336 -20.31 3.68 -14.57
C SER A 336 -19.14 3.10 -13.76
N LYS A 337 -19.37 2.02 -13.00
CA LYS A 337 -18.32 1.34 -12.21
C LYS A 337 -17.17 0.86 -13.10
N ARG A 338 -17.49 0.23 -14.24
CA ARG A 338 -16.50 -0.23 -15.22
C ARG A 338 -15.71 0.92 -15.83
N LYS A 339 -16.38 2.02 -16.20
CA LYS A 339 -15.73 3.21 -16.74
C LYS A 339 -14.78 3.85 -15.72
N LYS A 340 -15.17 3.92 -14.44
CA LYS A 340 -14.32 4.45 -13.35
C LYS A 340 -13.07 3.59 -13.17
N SER A 341 -13.23 2.25 -13.11
CA SER A 341 -12.11 1.31 -13.01
C SER A 341 -11.16 1.39 -14.22
N GLU A 342 -11.70 1.50 -15.44
CA GLU A 342 -10.90 1.63 -16.65
C GLU A 342 -10.17 2.97 -16.73
N SER A 343 -10.84 4.06 -16.37
CA SER A 343 -10.21 5.39 -16.30
C SER A 343 -9.02 5.39 -15.35
N TRP A 344 -9.16 4.73 -14.19
CA TRP A 344 -8.07 4.60 -13.24
C TRP A 344 -6.90 3.81 -13.83
N ARG A 345 -7.16 2.64 -14.44
CA ARG A 345 -6.13 1.84 -15.12
C ARG A 345 -5.38 2.66 -16.16
N LEU A 346 -6.10 3.40 -17.02
CA LEU A 346 -5.49 4.20 -18.07
C LEU A 346 -4.65 5.36 -17.51
N GLN A 347 -5.09 6.01 -16.42
CA GLN A 347 -4.33 7.05 -15.74
C GLN A 347 -3.02 6.48 -15.16
N THR A 348 -3.08 5.35 -14.46
CA THR A 348 -1.88 4.67 -13.94
C THR A 348 -0.89 4.38 -15.07
N LEU A 349 -1.34 3.76 -16.16
CA LEU A 349 -0.50 3.38 -17.29
C LEU A 349 0.12 4.61 -17.99
N SER A 350 -0.67 5.67 -18.18
CA SER A 350 -0.18 6.89 -18.81
C SER A 350 0.92 7.55 -17.98
N TYR A 351 0.71 7.66 -16.67
CA TYR A 351 1.68 8.25 -15.76
C TYR A 351 2.96 7.40 -15.66
N ASN A 352 2.82 6.09 -15.52
CA ASN A 352 3.94 5.15 -15.46
C ASN A 352 4.77 5.15 -16.75
N LYS A 353 4.13 5.31 -17.91
CA LYS A 353 4.81 5.46 -19.20
C LYS A 353 5.76 6.66 -19.20
N GLU A 354 5.28 7.84 -18.77
CA GLU A 354 6.11 9.06 -18.69
C GLU A 354 7.32 8.87 -17.75
N LEU A 355 7.12 8.21 -16.61
CA LEU A 355 8.19 7.89 -15.67
C LEU A 355 9.21 6.92 -16.26
N ILE A 356 8.76 5.85 -16.91
CA ILE A 356 9.62 4.86 -17.53
C ILE A 356 10.50 5.52 -18.60
N GLU A 357 9.91 6.33 -19.49
CA GLU A 357 10.65 7.04 -20.54
C GLU A 357 11.72 7.97 -19.93
N LYS A 358 11.39 8.66 -18.84
CA LYS A 358 12.33 9.51 -18.10
C LYS A 358 13.49 8.72 -17.49
N TYR A 359 13.21 7.63 -16.77
CA TYR A 359 14.26 6.81 -16.15
C TYR A 359 15.11 6.06 -17.17
N GLN A 360 14.54 5.61 -18.29
CA GLN A 360 15.31 5.02 -19.39
C GLN A 360 16.30 6.03 -20.00
N THR A 361 15.91 7.30 -20.08
CA THR A 361 16.81 8.38 -20.52
C THR A 361 17.98 8.57 -19.55
N TYR A 362 17.73 8.51 -18.24
CA TYR A 362 18.80 8.56 -17.23
C TYR A 362 19.71 7.35 -17.28
N ILE A 363 19.15 6.13 -17.39
CA ILE A 363 19.93 4.89 -17.52
C ILE A 363 20.89 4.98 -18.71
N LYS A 364 20.41 5.45 -19.87
CA LYS A 364 21.25 5.62 -21.08
C LYS A 364 22.38 6.62 -20.84
N THR A 365 22.08 7.73 -20.18
CA THR A 365 23.05 8.78 -19.83
C THR A 365 24.13 8.25 -18.90
N TYR A 366 23.75 7.64 -17.78
CA TYR A 366 24.68 7.10 -16.79
C TYR A 366 25.50 5.93 -17.35
N THR A 367 24.92 5.08 -18.20
CA THR A 367 25.67 4.02 -18.90
C THR A 367 26.78 4.60 -19.79
N THR A 368 26.53 5.75 -20.42
CA THR A 368 27.53 6.42 -21.26
C THR A 368 28.66 7.01 -20.40
N GLN A 369 28.32 7.59 -19.25
CA GLN A 369 29.25 8.20 -18.31
C GLN A 369 30.11 7.16 -17.59
N GLU A 370 29.51 6.06 -17.14
CA GLU A 370 30.20 4.89 -16.60
C GLU A 370 31.28 4.38 -17.56
N LYS A 371 30.94 4.24 -18.86
CA LYS A 371 31.91 3.85 -19.90
C LYS A 371 33.04 4.87 -20.06
N ALA A 372 32.78 6.16 -19.90
CA ALA A 372 33.80 7.18 -19.97
C ALA A 372 34.78 7.10 -18.78
N PHE A 373 34.27 6.97 -17.55
CA PHE A 373 35.11 6.76 -16.37
C PHE A 373 35.89 5.44 -16.43
N SER A 374 35.29 4.37 -16.99
CA SER A 374 36.00 3.11 -17.24
C SER A 374 37.19 3.29 -18.19
N ARG A 375 37.07 4.14 -19.23
CA ARG A 375 38.19 4.47 -20.12
C ARG A 375 39.29 5.26 -19.39
N LEU A 376 38.91 6.24 -18.58
CA LEU A 376 39.85 7.04 -17.77
C LEU A 376 40.64 6.14 -16.81
N GLU A 377 39.94 5.29 -16.05
CA GLU A 377 40.55 4.32 -15.14
C GLU A 377 41.55 3.41 -15.87
N LYS A 378 41.19 2.91 -17.06
CA LYS A 378 42.08 2.07 -17.88
C LYS A 378 43.33 2.83 -18.31
N GLN A 379 43.19 4.09 -18.73
CA GLN A 379 44.32 4.94 -19.12
C GLN A 379 45.26 5.20 -17.93
N GLN A 380 44.72 5.49 -16.74
CA GLN A 380 45.52 5.70 -15.54
C GLN A 380 46.26 4.45 -15.10
N ASN A 381 45.61 3.28 -15.11
CA ASN A 381 46.27 2.01 -14.81
C ASN A 381 47.39 1.70 -15.81
N SER A 382 47.17 1.96 -17.11
CA SER A 382 48.23 1.83 -18.12
C SER A 382 49.40 2.79 -17.87
N PHE A 383 49.11 4.02 -17.42
CA PHE A 383 50.13 5.01 -17.12
C PHE A 383 50.92 4.68 -15.85
N LEU A 384 50.27 4.13 -14.82
CA LEU A 384 50.93 3.61 -13.62
C LEU A 384 51.94 2.51 -13.94
N SER A 385 51.58 1.59 -14.86
CA SER A 385 52.51 0.58 -15.36
C SER A 385 53.70 1.22 -16.08
N PHE A 386 53.46 2.25 -16.90
CA PHE A 386 54.53 3.01 -17.55
C PHE A 386 55.47 3.67 -16.52
N LEU A 387 54.94 4.35 -15.50
CA LEU A 387 55.76 4.99 -14.45
C LEU A 387 56.61 3.99 -13.68
N THR A 388 56.04 2.82 -13.37
CA THR A 388 56.76 1.74 -12.68
C THR A 388 57.94 1.24 -13.52
N LEU A 389 57.73 1.04 -14.83
CA LEU A 389 58.80 0.65 -15.76
C LEU A 389 59.84 1.77 -15.92
N SER A 390 59.42 3.03 -15.98
CA SER A 390 60.32 4.18 -16.09
C SER A 390 61.18 4.38 -14.84
N ALA A 391 60.64 4.18 -13.65
CA ALA A 391 61.40 4.24 -12.39
C ALA A 391 62.48 3.14 -12.34
N ASN A 392 62.14 1.92 -12.74
CA ASN A 392 63.04 0.76 -12.71
C ASN A 392 64.08 0.76 -13.84
N LYS A 393 64.01 1.71 -14.78
CA LYS A 393 64.90 1.76 -15.95
C LYS A 393 66.32 2.22 -15.59
N PHE A 394 66.48 3.00 -14.52
CA PHE A 394 67.73 3.65 -14.18
C PHE A 394 68.22 3.23 -12.79
N SER A 395 69.52 3.00 -12.66
CA SER A 395 70.18 2.64 -11.39
C SER A 395 71.40 3.53 -11.13
N GLU A 396 71.66 3.86 -9.87
CA GLU A 396 72.87 4.58 -9.44
C GLU A 396 74.16 3.84 -9.84
N GLN A 397 74.09 2.52 -9.97
CA GLN A 397 75.24 1.68 -10.33
C GLN A 397 75.67 1.85 -11.79
N GLU A 398 74.77 2.32 -12.67
CA GLU A 398 75.09 2.50 -14.10
C GLU A 398 76.25 3.47 -14.34
N ILE A 399 76.49 4.41 -13.43
CA ILE A 399 77.61 5.33 -13.58
C ILE A 399 78.94 4.60 -13.41
N LEU A 400 79.01 3.54 -12.59
CA LEU A 400 80.23 2.78 -12.32
C LEU A 400 80.74 2.04 -13.58
N GLU A 401 79.83 1.68 -14.49
CA GLU A 401 80.15 1.02 -15.75
C GLU A 401 80.70 1.99 -16.82
N VAL A 402 80.58 3.30 -16.61
CA VAL A 402 81.07 4.31 -17.54
C VAL A 402 82.58 4.53 -17.34
N PRO A 403 83.43 4.28 -18.36
CA PRO A 403 84.88 4.41 -18.22
C PRO A 403 85.33 5.88 -18.22
N ARG A 404 86.45 6.15 -17.54
CA ARG A 404 87.16 7.44 -17.55
C ARG A 404 88.34 7.37 -18.55
N PRO A 405 88.78 8.50 -19.12
CA PRO A 405 89.93 8.54 -20.03
C PRO A 405 91.23 8.27 -19.27
N PHE A 406 92.21 7.66 -19.94
CA PHE A 406 93.52 7.31 -19.34
C PHE A 406 94.53 8.46 -19.30
N VAL A 407 94.26 9.56 -20.01
CA VAL A 407 95.16 10.71 -20.15
C VAL A 407 94.34 11.99 -19.93
N HIS A 408 94.94 12.97 -19.27
CA HIS A 408 94.34 14.29 -19.09
C HIS A 408 94.52 15.16 -20.34
N LEU A 409 93.41 15.58 -20.95
CA LEU A 409 93.38 16.51 -22.09
C LEU A 409 92.69 17.81 -21.68
N ASN A 410 93.29 18.97 -21.99
CA ASN A 410 92.73 20.28 -21.59
C ASN A 410 91.39 20.58 -22.27
N ASP A 411 91.21 20.16 -23.53
CA ASP A 411 89.96 20.38 -24.27
C ASP A 411 88.78 19.59 -23.64
N ASP A 412 89.04 18.38 -23.15
CA ASP A 412 88.05 17.56 -22.45
C ASP A 412 87.59 18.22 -21.13
N MET A 413 88.45 19.01 -20.47
CA MET A 413 88.08 19.74 -19.26
C MET A 413 86.97 20.77 -19.53
N TYR A 414 87.09 21.54 -20.62
CA TYR A 414 86.09 22.55 -21.01
C TYR A 414 84.79 21.90 -21.48
N GLU A 415 84.88 20.83 -22.28
CA GLU A 415 83.72 20.07 -22.74
C GLU A 415 82.95 19.44 -21.57
N ARG A 416 83.65 18.89 -20.57
CA ARG A 416 83.03 18.38 -19.34
C ARG A 416 82.22 19.45 -18.62
N VAL A 417 82.80 20.63 -18.41
CA VAL A 417 82.12 21.74 -17.72
C VAL A 417 80.86 22.15 -18.49
N PHE A 418 80.95 22.23 -19.82
CA PHE A 418 79.81 22.51 -20.67
C PHE A 418 78.69 21.45 -20.53
N LEU A 419 79.04 20.16 -20.53
CA LEU A 419 78.08 19.07 -20.34
C LEU A 419 77.37 19.13 -18.97
N LEU A 420 78.10 19.45 -17.90
CA LEU A 420 77.52 19.61 -16.56
C LEU A 420 76.61 20.84 -16.48
N LEU A 421 76.98 21.97 -17.09
CA LEU A 421 76.10 23.15 -17.20
C LEU A 421 74.80 22.84 -17.94
N HIS A 422 74.84 21.97 -18.95
CA HIS A 422 73.63 21.49 -19.63
C HIS A 422 72.77 20.62 -18.71
N ALA A 423 73.39 19.73 -17.93
CA ALA A 423 72.69 18.92 -16.94
C ALA A 423 71.99 19.79 -15.87
N ASP A 424 72.63 20.87 -15.41
CA ASP A 424 72.05 21.85 -14.49
C ASP A 424 70.90 22.65 -15.12
N SER A 425 71.04 23.03 -16.40
CA SER A 425 69.97 23.71 -17.15
C SER A 425 68.72 22.83 -17.25
N ILE A 426 68.90 21.52 -17.50
CA ILE A 426 67.81 20.55 -17.50
C ILE A 426 67.18 20.41 -16.11
N ALA A 427 67.97 20.45 -15.04
CA ALA A 427 67.43 20.45 -13.68
C ALA A 427 66.49 21.63 -13.44
N SER A 428 66.81 22.82 -13.98
CA SER A 428 65.93 23.99 -13.90
C SER A 428 64.61 23.77 -14.63
N LEU A 429 64.65 23.29 -15.88
CA LEU A 429 63.44 22.98 -16.66
C LEU A 429 62.56 21.93 -15.97
N LYS A 430 63.17 20.90 -15.37
CA LYS A 430 62.43 19.90 -14.59
C LYS A 430 61.69 20.50 -13.39
N ARG A 431 62.29 21.47 -12.69
CA ARG A 431 61.62 22.19 -11.58
C ARG A 431 60.43 23.01 -12.06
N GLU A 432 60.53 23.65 -13.22
CA GLU A 432 59.41 24.38 -13.84
C GLU A 432 58.25 23.42 -14.20
N LEU A 433 58.56 22.26 -14.79
CA LEU A 433 57.55 21.23 -15.08
C LEU A 433 56.87 20.71 -13.81
N LEU A 434 57.60 20.55 -12.71
CA LEU A 434 57.01 20.15 -11.43
C LEU A 434 56.06 21.21 -10.87
N GLN A 435 56.38 22.50 -11.03
CA GLN A 435 55.47 23.58 -10.66
C GLN A 435 54.21 23.57 -11.52
N GLU A 436 54.34 23.39 -12.84
CA GLU A 436 53.18 23.29 -13.72
C GLU A 436 52.32 22.05 -13.40
N TYR A 437 52.97 20.93 -13.07
CA TYR A 437 52.31 19.71 -12.61
C TYR A 437 51.48 19.98 -11.35
N GLN A 438 52.07 20.63 -10.33
CA GLN A 438 51.37 21.00 -9.09
C GLN A 438 50.22 21.98 -9.33
N GLN A 439 50.32 22.89 -10.30
CA GLN A 439 49.20 23.76 -10.65
C GLN A 439 48.07 23.00 -11.35
N SER A 440 48.40 21.98 -12.14
CA SER A 440 47.41 21.12 -12.82
C SER A 440 46.59 20.22 -11.87
N THR A 441 46.99 20.11 -10.60
CA THR A 441 46.23 19.38 -9.57
C THR A 441 45.23 20.27 -8.81
N GLN A 442 45.19 21.57 -9.08
CA GLN A 442 44.21 22.51 -8.52
C GLN A 442 42.99 22.67 -9.46
N ASN A 443 41.80 23.02 -8.92
CA ASN A 443 40.49 23.23 -9.59
C ASN A 443 39.51 22.03 -9.63
N ILE A 444 38.54 22.03 -10.56
CA ILE A 444 37.42 21.08 -10.69
C ILE A 444 37.81 19.62 -10.98
N ALA A 445 39.10 19.35 -11.17
CA ALA A 445 39.70 18.01 -11.26
C ALA A 445 40.75 17.77 -10.15
N SER A 446 40.69 18.54 -9.07
CA SER A 446 41.46 18.31 -7.85
C SER A 446 40.90 17.10 -7.10
N LEU A 447 41.77 16.40 -6.38
CA LEU A 447 41.38 15.20 -5.64
C LEU A 447 40.29 15.50 -4.60
N ASP A 448 40.43 16.61 -3.87
CA ASP A 448 39.50 17.06 -2.83
C ASP A 448 38.10 17.38 -3.39
N TYR A 449 38.06 18.08 -4.52
CA TYR A 449 36.80 18.39 -5.19
C TYR A 449 36.10 17.11 -5.71
N LEU A 450 36.85 16.21 -6.34
CA LEU A 450 36.29 14.94 -6.81
C LEU A 450 35.81 14.05 -5.65
N GLN A 451 36.51 14.05 -4.52
CA GLN A 451 36.09 13.32 -3.32
C GLN A 451 34.82 13.92 -2.70
N THR A 452 34.68 15.26 -2.71
CA THR A 452 33.46 15.94 -2.28
C THR A 452 32.25 15.52 -3.12
N ILE A 453 32.44 15.39 -4.44
CA ILE A 453 31.42 14.86 -5.34
C ILE A 453 31.08 13.41 -4.96
N VAL A 454 32.08 12.53 -4.83
CA VAL A 454 31.85 11.12 -4.44
C VAL A 454 31.00 11.02 -3.16
N ASN A 455 31.33 11.80 -2.13
CA ASN A 455 30.63 11.77 -0.86
C ASN A 455 29.19 12.27 -0.98
N ALA A 456 28.95 13.34 -1.74
CA ALA A 456 27.59 13.83 -2.01
C ALA A 456 26.74 12.75 -2.69
N GLU A 457 27.30 12.08 -3.70
CA GLU A 457 26.60 11.05 -4.48
C GLU A 457 26.29 9.79 -3.71
N GLN A 458 27.18 9.36 -2.82
CA GLN A 458 26.92 8.25 -1.91
C GLN A 458 25.70 8.51 -1.02
N ASN A 459 25.59 9.73 -0.47
CA ASN A 459 24.44 10.10 0.36
C ASN A 459 23.13 10.09 -0.43
N LEU A 460 23.16 10.59 -1.67
CA LEU A 460 22.00 10.62 -2.56
C LEU A 460 21.54 9.22 -2.97
N LEU A 461 22.49 8.34 -3.29
CA LEU A 461 22.20 6.95 -3.60
C LEU A 461 21.55 6.24 -2.40
N ALA A 462 22.05 6.46 -1.17
CA ALA A 462 21.45 5.88 0.03
C ALA A 462 20.01 6.37 0.25
N MET A 463 19.74 7.66 0.04
CA MET A 463 18.38 8.21 0.11
C MET A 463 17.46 7.60 -0.96
N PHE A 464 17.98 7.43 -2.18
CA PHE A 464 17.24 6.79 -3.27
C PHE A 464 16.86 5.35 -2.92
N GLN A 465 17.82 4.54 -2.47
CA GLN A 465 17.60 3.15 -2.06
C GLN A 465 16.56 3.04 -0.94
N GLN A 466 16.65 3.89 0.07
CA GLN A 466 15.68 3.90 1.18
C GLN A 466 14.26 4.19 0.68
N ASN A 467 14.10 5.15 -0.22
CA ASN A 467 12.80 5.47 -0.78
C ASN A 467 12.29 4.40 -1.75
N GLN A 468 13.17 3.76 -2.51
CA GLN A 468 12.83 2.62 -3.36
C GLN A 468 12.29 1.44 -2.54
N GLN A 469 12.90 1.13 -1.40
CA GLN A 469 12.38 0.12 -0.48
C GLN A 469 11.00 0.49 0.06
N LYS A 470 10.77 1.77 0.40
CA LYS A 470 9.42 2.25 0.74
C LYS A 470 8.44 2.09 -0.44
N CYS A 471 8.88 2.25 -1.69
CA CYS A 471 8.04 1.96 -2.87
C CYS A 471 7.62 0.49 -2.88
N ILE A 472 8.59 -0.42 -2.75
CA ILE A 472 8.37 -1.86 -2.82
C ILE A 472 7.40 -2.27 -1.71
N VAL A 473 7.65 -1.85 -0.47
CA VAL A 473 6.76 -2.12 0.66
C VAL A 473 5.39 -1.47 0.50
N PHE A 474 5.31 -0.24 -0.03
CA PHE A 474 4.02 0.40 -0.31
C PHE A 474 3.23 -0.39 -1.36
N LEU A 475 3.89 -0.80 -2.43
CA LEU A 475 3.32 -1.61 -3.48
C LEU A 475 2.83 -2.94 -2.88
N GLU A 476 3.68 -3.65 -2.12
CA GLU A 476 3.32 -4.85 -1.35
C GLU A 476 2.08 -4.66 -0.47
N ASN A 477 1.99 -3.55 0.27
CA ASN A 477 0.85 -3.25 1.14
C ASN A 477 -0.41 -2.87 0.35
N LYS A 478 -0.27 -2.12 -0.75
CA LYS A 478 -1.35 -1.82 -1.71
C LYS A 478 -1.88 -3.12 -2.33
N TYR A 479 -1.04 -4.16 -2.42
CA TYR A 479 -1.45 -5.49 -2.90
C TYR A 479 -2.28 -6.28 -1.88
N THR A 480 -2.12 -6.03 -0.57
CA THR A 480 -2.83 -6.77 0.48
C THR A 480 -4.09 -6.10 1.01
N ASN A 481 -4.37 -4.84 0.67
CA ASN A 481 -5.51 -4.09 1.20
C ASN A 481 -6.16 -3.24 0.10
N LEU A 482 -7.13 -3.81 -0.62
CA LEU A 482 -7.95 -3.05 -1.59
C LEU A 482 -9.21 -2.43 -0.97
N THR A 483 -9.58 -2.84 0.25
CA THR A 483 -10.72 -2.30 1.01
C THR A 483 -10.35 -1.02 1.75
N ASP A 484 -9.16 -0.95 2.36
CA ASP A 484 -8.71 0.22 3.12
C ASP A 484 -7.96 1.23 2.23
N ASN A 485 -8.70 1.82 1.28
CA ASN A 485 -8.31 2.89 0.37
C ASN A 485 -7.64 2.43 -0.93
N PHE A 486 -8.36 2.63 -2.03
CA PHE A 486 -7.76 3.20 -3.22
C PHE A 486 -7.25 4.60 -2.84
N TYR A 487 -6.13 4.67 -2.11
CA TYR A 487 -5.44 5.91 -1.80
C TYR A 487 -5.20 6.65 -3.11
N ASP A 488 -5.47 7.96 -3.08
CA ASP A 488 -5.22 8.90 -4.15
C ASP A 488 -3.88 8.54 -4.84
N GLU A 489 -3.89 8.30 -6.16
CA GLU A 489 -2.66 8.04 -6.91
C GLU A 489 -1.64 9.17 -6.69
N ASN A 490 -2.11 10.38 -6.37
CA ASN A 490 -1.25 11.47 -5.94
C ASN A 490 -0.40 11.08 -4.73
N THR A 491 -0.79 10.17 -3.85
CA THR A 491 0.01 9.75 -2.68
C THR A 491 1.22 8.92 -3.12
N PHE A 492 1.06 7.93 -4.00
CA PHE A 492 2.18 7.18 -4.56
C PHE A 492 3.08 8.10 -5.39
N VAL A 493 2.49 8.91 -6.25
CA VAL A 493 3.23 9.82 -7.11
C VAL A 493 3.97 10.90 -6.31
N THR A 494 3.29 11.58 -5.39
CA THR A 494 3.82 12.73 -4.63
C THR A 494 4.77 12.30 -3.53
N ASN A 495 4.50 11.17 -2.85
CA ASN A 495 5.32 10.76 -1.71
C ASN A 495 6.42 9.75 -2.08
N ILE A 496 6.35 9.15 -3.26
CA ILE A 496 7.24 8.05 -3.64
C ILE A 496 7.97 8.34 -4.96
N CYS A 497 7.26 8.59 -6.07
CA CYS A 497 7.92 8.85 -7.36
C CYS A 497 8.60 10.22 -7.42
N ASN A 498 7.91 11.31 -7.05
CA ASN A 498 8.43 12.67 -7.15
C ASN A 498 9.67 12.94 -6.25
N PRO A 499 9.74 12.45 -5.00
CA PRO A 499 10.94 12.57 -4.18
C PRO A 499 12.11 11.82 -4.80
N ASN A 500 11.88 10.61 -5.34
CA ASN A 500 12.91 9.83 -6.04
C ASN A 500 13.40 10.49 -7.32
N ILE A 501 12.51 11.07 -8.11
CA ILE A 501 12.85 11.86 -9.30
C ILE A 501 13.70 13.08 -8.93
N THR A 502 13.41 13.73 -7.81
CA THR A 502 14.12 14.92 -7.34
C THR A 502 15.51 14.55 -6.83
N ILE A 503 15.64 13.42 -6.13
CA ILE A 503 16.89 12.90 -5.56
C ILE A 503 17.82 12.32 -6.66
N VAL A 504 17.29 11.59 -7.65
CA VAL A 504 18.08 11.08 -8.80
C VAL A 504 18.65 12.21 -9.66
N ASN A 505 18.02 13.39 -9.62
CA ASN A 505 18.48 14.55 -10.37
C ASN A 505 19.82 15.12 -9.89
N SER A 506 20.48 14.45 -8.95
CA SER A 506 21.54 15.01 -8.14
C SER A 506 22.97 14.61 -8.52
N ILE A 507 23.20 13.77 -9.54
CA ILE A 507 24.55 13.78 -10.13
C ILE A 507 24.69 14.97 -11.11
N LEU A 508 23.75 15.25 -12.03
CA LEU A 508 24.13 15.92 -13.29
C LEU A 508 23.09 16.87 -13.89
N LYS A 509 22.59 17.84 -13.14
CA LYS A 509 21.64 18.78 -13.73
C LYS A 509 22.27 19.69 -14.82
N PRO A 510 23.60 19.93 -14.83
CA PRO A 510 24.30 20.36 -16.06
C PRO A 510 25.76 19.87 -16.29
N TYR A 511 26.45 19.25 -15.33
CA TYR A 511 27.93 19.21 -15.34
C TYR A 511 28.60 17.85 -15.58
N SER A 512 27.92 16.77 -16.00
CA SER A 512 28.58 15.44 -16.09
C SER A 512 29.59 15.38 -17.17
N ASN A 513 29.09 15.75 -18.34
CA ASN A 513 29.86 15.66 -19.54
C ASN A 513 30.99 16.67 -19.40
N THR A 514 30.72 17.84 -18.82
CA THR A 514 31.73 18.82 -18.41
C THR A 514 32.75 18.24 -17.44
N LEU A 515 32.34 17.57 -16.36
CA LEU A 515 33.24 16.98 -15.36
C LEU A 515 34.11 15.90 -15.99
N ILE A 516 33.53 14.98 -16.77
CA ILE A 516 34.26 13.92 -17.47
C ILE A 516 35.27 14.52 -18.44
N LEU A 517 34.87 15.55 -19.20
CA LEU A 517 35.76 16.27 -20.11
C LEU A 517 36.90 16.94 -19.33
N SER A 518 36.60 17.66 -18.26
CA SER A 518 37.61 18.33 -17.43
C SER A 518 38.56 17.35 -16.74
N VAL A 519 38.06 16.22 -16.25
CA VAL A 519 38.90 15.15 -15.68
C VAL A 519 39.78 14.53 -16.76
N ASN A 520 39.26 14.28 -17.96
CA ASN A 520 40.02 13.74 -19.09
C ASN A 520 41.12 14.71 -19.57
N GLU A 521 40.80 16.00 -19.68
CA GLU A 521 41.74 17.06 -20.06
C GLU A 521 42.85 17.22 -19.01
N ALA A 522 42.49 17.30 -17.72
CA ALA A 522 43.45 17.39 -16.63
C ALA A 522 44.37 16.16 -16.58
N GLN A 523 43.82 14.97 -16.75
CA GLN A 523 44.58 13.72 -16.81
C GLN A 523 45.57 13.72 -17.98
N SER A 524 45.11 14.10 -19.18
CA SER A 524 45.96 14.14 -20.38
C SER A 524 47.14 15.10 -20.19
N LYS A 525 46.86 16.32 -19.67
CA LYS A 525 47.89 17.31 -19.36
C LYS A 525 48.93 16.78 -18.36
N ARG A 526 48.50 16.12 -17.27
CA ARG A 526 49.39 15.51 -16.27
C ARG A 526 50.29 14.44 -16.88
N PHE A 527 49.73 13.58 -17.73
CA PHE A 527 50.51 12.53 -18.38
C PHE A 527 51.61 13.11 -19.28
N ASP A 528 51.31 14.18 -20.01
CA ASP A 528 52.29 14.83 -20.89
C ASP A 528 53.42 15.49 -20.09
N LEU A 529 53.09 16.20 -19.00
CA LEU A 529 54.08 16.79 -18.10
C LEU A 529 55.01 15.73 -17.49
N ILE A 530 54.46 14.59 -17.04
CA ILE A 530 55.27 13.51 -16.47
C ILE A 530 56.14 12.83 -17.53
N ARG A 531 55.62 12.60 -18.75
CA ARG A 531 56.42 12.05 -19.86
C ARG A 531 57.61 12.96 -20.19
N GLU A 532 57.39 14.27 -20.21
CA GLU A 532 58.44 15.24 -20.49
C GLU A 532 59.48 15.29 -19.35
N TYR A 533 59.04 15.23 -18.09
CA TYR A 533 59.94 15.10 -16.94
C TYR A 533 60.85 13.86 -17.04
N ILE A 534 60.28 12.71 -17.44
CA ILE A 534 61.02 11.46 -17.64
C ILE A 534 62.01 11.58 -18.79
N ARG A 535 61.60 12.19 -19.92
CA ARG A 535 62.46 12.44 -21.08
C ARG A 535 63.66 13.29 -20.70
N LEU A 536 63.43 14.43 -20.04
CA LEU A 536 64.48 15.34 -19.58
C LEU A 536 65.40 14.68 -18.56
N SER A 537 64.87 13.88 -17.63
CA SER A 537 65.70 13.12 -16.68
C SER A 537 66.63 12.15 -17.40
N SER A 538 66.15 11.45 -18.44
CA SER A 538 66.98 10.59 -19.27
C SER A 538 68.10 11.35 -20.00
N GLU A 539 67.84 12.58 -20.44
CA GLU A 539 68.86 13.43 -21.05
C GLU A 539 69.87 13.93 -20.01
N GLN A 540 69.41 14.32 -18.82
CA GLN A 540 70.24 14.74 -17.71
C GLN A 540 71.23 13.62 -17.32
N PHE A 541 70.74 12.38 -17.20
CA PHE A 541 71.59 11.20 -16.97
C PHE A 541 72.65 11.04 -18.05
N ARG A 542 72.28 11.21 -19.33
CA ARG A 542 73.22 11.12 -20.45
C ARG A 542 74.32 12.17 -20.34
N PHE A 543 73.99 13.42 -20.07
CA PHE A 543 74.98 14.50 -19.97
C PHE A 543 76.01 14.26 -18.85
N VAL A 544 75.57 13.76 -17.68
CA VAL A 544 76.50 13.42 -16.59
C VAL A 544 77.39 12.22 -16.95
N LYS A 545 76.84 11.19 -17.62
CA LYS A 545 77.63 10.06 -18.13
C LYS A 545 78.66 10.50 -19.18
N GLU A 546 78.29 11.35 -20.12
CA GLU A 546 79.23 11.90 -21.11
C GLU A 546 80.29 12.79 -20.44
N ALA A 547 79.92 13.60 -19.44
CA ALA A 547 80.87 14.39 -18.66
C ALA A 547 81.91 13.49 -17.95
N LYS A 548 81.48 12.34 -17.41
CA LYS A 548 82.38 11.35 -16.81
C LYS A 548 83.39 10.79 -17.82
N LYS A 549 82.97 10.50 -19.06
CA LYS A 549 83.89 10.04 -20.13
C LYS A 549 84.94 11.07 -20.52
N LYS A 550 84.76 12.33 -20.12
CA LYS A 550 85.66 13.46 -20.34
C LYS A 550 86.48 13.82 -19.11
N SER A 551 86.42 13.03 -18.04
CA SER A 551 86.97 13.39 -16.74
C SER A 551 88.00 12.36 -16.26
N TYR A 552 89.28 12.73 -16.36
CA TYR A 552 90.43 11.87 -16.00
C TYR A 552 90.41 11.41 -14.54
N VAL A 553 90.01 12.29 -13.62
CA VAL A 553 89.83 11.98 -12.19
C VAL A 553 88.38 12.23 -11.79
N ASN A 554 87.90 11.53 -10.75
CA ASN A 554 86.59 11.80 -10.21
C ASN A 554 86.58 13.19 -9.54
N VAL A 555 85.77 14.10 -10.06
CA VAL A 555 85.55 15.43 -9.47
C VAL A 555 84.14 15.58 -8.90
N GLY A 556 83.44 14.47 -8.68
CA GLY A 556 82.11 14.42 -8.07
C GLY A 556 80.99 13.96 -9.00
N GLU A 557 81.27 13.60 -10.26
CA GLU A 557 80.22 13.22 -11.22
C GLU A 557 79.45 11.97 -10.78
N ASP A 558 80.13 11.01 -10.13
CA ASP A 558 79.51 9.78 -9.62
C ASP A 558 78.46 10.09 -8.54
N SER A 559 78.78 11.01 -7.63
CA SER A 559 77.87 11.47 -6.57
C SER A 559 76.72 12.31 -7.13
N VAL A 560 77.00 13.18 -8.11
CA VAL A 560 75.98 13.98 -8.80
C VAL A 560 75.01 13.07 -9.55
N TYR A 561 75.51 12.05 -10.27
CA TYR A 561 74.66 11.09 -10.97
C TYR A 561 73.76 10.33 -10.01
N ALA A 562 74.32 9.76 -8.93
CA ALA A 562 73.56 9.02 -7.93
C ALA A 562 72.47 9.90 -7.29
N ALA A 563 72.77 11.16 -6.98
CA ALA A 563 71.80 12.10 -6.45
C ALA A 563 70.62 12.35 -7.42
N ILE A 564 70.92 12.60 -8.71
CA ILE A 564 69.89 12.85 -9.72
C ILE A 564 69.03 11.60 -9.98
N VAL A 565 69.63 10.40 -9.99
CA VAL A 565 68.88 9.13 -10.15
C VAL A 565 67.96 8.90 -8.95
N ASN A 566 68.45 9.11 -7.72
CA ASN A 566 67.64 8.96 -6.52
C ASN A 566 66.48 9.97 -6.48
N GLU A 567 66.73 11.23 -6.83
CA GLU A 567 65.69 12.27 -6.97
C GLU A 567 64.64 11.86 -8.03
N TYR A 568 65.09 11.35 -9.18
CA TYR A 568 64.20 10.88 -10.23
C TYR A 568 63.31 9.71 -9.78
N ILE A 569 63.89 8.69 -9.15
CA ILE A 569 63.15 7.52 -8.65
C ILE A 569 62.12 7.97 -7.61
N GLN A 570 62.53 8.84 -6.68
CA GLN A 570 61.63 9.41 -5.69
C GLN A 570 60.47 10.14 -6.38
N GLN A 571 60.75 11.01 -7.35
CA GLN A 571 59.69 11.76 -8.04
C GLN A 571 58.75 10.86 -8.86
N CYS A 572 59.26 9.80 -9.49
CA CYS A 572 58.42 8.80 -10.17
C CYS A 572 57.49 8.05 -9.19
N ASN A 573 57.96 7.78 -7.97
CA ASN A 573 57.15 7.19 -6.92
C ASN A 573 56.08 8.16 -6.39
N GLU A 574 56.40 9.44 -6.28
CA GLU A 574 55.45 10.50 -5.94
C GLU A 574 54.36 10.64 -7.02
N PHE A 575 54.74 10.71 -8.30
CA PHE A 575 53.78 10.70 -9.42
C PHE A 575 52.90 9.46 -9.40
N SER A 576 53.50 8.28 -9.17
CA SER A 576 52.74 7.02 -9.08
C SER A 576 51.75 7.04 -7.92
N THR A 577 52.11 7.64 -6.79
CA THR A 577 51.22 7.78 -5.62
C THR A 577 50.05 8.71 -5.95
N ASP A 578 50.32 9.85 -6.56
CA ASP A 578 49.29 10.82 -6.95
C ASP A 578 48.30 10.22 -7.99
N ILE A 579 48.81 9.60 -9.07
CA ILE A 579 47.95 8.96 -10.06
C ILE A 579 47.13 7.82 -9.45
N LYS A 580 47.67 7.04 -8.50
CA LYS A 580 46.90 6.00 -7.76
C LYS A 580 45.72 6.60 -7.01
N LEU A 581 45.90 7.73 -6.33
CA LEU A 581 44.81 8.41 -5.62
C LEU A 581 43.72 8.86 -6.61
N TYR A 582 44.09 9.43 -7.76
CA TYR A 582 43.14 9.77 -8.81
C TYR A 582 42.40 8.55 -9.36
N THR A 583 43.09 7.42 -9.53
CA THR A 583 42.46 6.16 -9.96
C THR A 583 41.45 5.64 -8.96
N GLN A 584 41.72 5.74 -7.66
CA GLN A 584 40.75 5.36 -6.63
C GLN A 584 39.47 6.20 -6.74
N VAL A 585 39.59 7.52 -6.86
CA VAL A 585 38.42 8.41 -6.95
C VAL A 585 37.64 8.19 -8.25
N VAL A 586 38.32 8.02 -9.39
CA VAL A 586 37.68 7.67 -10.67
C VAL A 586 36.95 6.33 -10.58
N SER A 587 37.53 5.34 -9.89
CA SER A 587 36.90 4.03 -9.68
C SER A 587 35.64 4.14 -8.81
N GLN A 588 35.68 4.97 -7.76
CA GLN A 588 34.51 5.26 -6.92
C GLN A 588 33.39 5.93 -7.71
N LEU A 589 33.70 6.95 -8.52
CA LEU A 589 32.73 7.59 -9.40
C LEU A 589 32.12 6.60 -10.40
N LYS A 590 32.95 5.75 -11.04
CA LYS A 590 32.47 4.67 -11.92
C LYS A 590 31.48 3.74 -11.20
N SER A 591 31.83 3.28 -10.00
CA SER A 591 30.99 2.41 -9.19
C SER A 591 29.65 3.08 -8.83
N LEU A 592 29.65 4.38 -8.55
CA LEU A 592 28.42 5.13 -8.25
C LEU A 592 27.47 5.17 -9.44
N PHE A 593 27.98 5.47 -10.65
CA PHE A 593 27.15 5.41 -11.86
C PHE A 593 26.59 4.02 -12.13
N GLN A 594 27.40 2.98 -11.91
CA GLN A 594 26.98 1.59 -12.08
C GLN A 594 25.85 1.23 -11.10
N GLN A 595 26.00 1.58 -9.81
CA GLN A 595 24.99 1.31 -8.79
C GLN A 595 23.70 2.08 -9.08
N GLN A 596 23.78 3.37 -9.41
CA GLN A 596 22.60 4.16 -9.77
C GLN A 596 21.88 3.62 -11.02
N ASN A 597 22.63 3.18 -12.04
CA ASN A 597 22.05 2.50 -13.19
C ASN A 597 21.27 1.24 -12.81
N GLN A 598 21.83 0.43 -11.90
CA GLN A 598 21.18 -0.76 -11.40
C GLN A 598 19.88 -0.40 -10.66
N GLU A 599 19.91 0.58 -9.78
CA GLU A 599 18.74 1.00 -9.00
C GLU A 599 17.63 1.61 -9.88
N LEU A 600 18.00 2.43 -10.89
CA LEU A 600 17.05 2.94 -11.87
C LEU A 600 16.44 1.82 -12.73
N THR A 601 17.26 0.85 -13.13
CA THR A 601 16.79 -0.31 -13.90
C THR A 601 15.79 -1.11 -13.09
N GLU A 602 16.07 -1.36 -11.81
CA GLU A 602 15.16 -2.04 -10.91
C GLU A 602 13.88 -1.24 -10.68
N THR A 603 13.98 0.08 -10.51
CA THR A 603 12.81 0.96 -10.41
C THR A 603 11.91 0.87 -11.65
N VAL A 604 12.49 0.85 -12.86
CA VAL A 604 11.72 0.65 -14.10
C VAL A 604 11.01 -0.71 -14.12
N LYS A 605 11.62 -1.77 -13.60
CA LYS A 605 10.96 -3.08 -13.49
C LYS A 605 9.77 -3.02 -12.53
N VAL A 606 9.95 -2.38 -11.37
CA VAL A 606 8.89 -2.20 -10.37
C VAL A 606 7.70 -1.41 -10.93
N ILE A 607 7.95 -0.33 -11.69
CA ILE A 607 6.87 0.45 -12.32
C ILE A 607 6.11 -0.38 -13.37
N LYS A 608 6.82 -1.15 -14.21
CA LYS A 608 6.20 -2.07 -15.19
C LYS A 608 5.39 -3.18 -14.53
N LEU A 609 5.83 -3.63 -13.37
CA LEU A 609 5.10 -4.60 -12.57
C LEU A 609 3.77 -3.99 -12.06
N GLU A 610 3.78 -2.72 -11.63
CA GLU A 610 2.55 -1.98 -11.28
C GLU A 610 1.57 -1.83 -12.46
N ASP A 611 2.05 -1.61 -13.69
CA ASP A 611 1.18 -1.60 -14.88
C ASP A 611 0.46 -2.94 -15.09
N SER A 612 1.20 -4.04 -14.89
CA SER A 612 0.66 -5.40 -14.99
C SER A 612 -0.40 -5.63 -13.91
N TYR A 613 -0.15 -5.14 -12.69
CA TYR A 613 -1.12 -5.22 -11.59
C TYR A 613 -2.35 -4.35 -11.80
N ALA A 614 -2.19 -3.11 -12.27
CA ALA A 614 -3.32 -2.24 -12.57
C ALA A 614 -4.26 -2.89 -13.59
N THR A 615 -3.68 -3.57 -14.59
CA THR A 615 -4.43 -4.32 -15.59
C THR A 615 -5.11 -5.56 -14.99
N ALA A 616 -4.41 -6.35 -14.18
CA ALA A 616 -5.00 -7.50 -13.50
C ALA A 616 -6.15 -7.11 -12.56
N ARG A 617 -5.97 -6.04 -11.76
CA ARG A 617 -7.01 -5.49 -10.88
C ARG A 617 -8.26 -5.09 -11.66
N HIS A 618 -8.10 -4.37 -12.77
CA HIS A 618 -9.22 -4.00 -13.62
C HIS A 618 -9.97 -5.22 -14.17
N THR A 619 -9.25 -6.24 -14.63
CA THR A 619 -9.84 -7.47 -15.17
C THR A 619 -10.64 -8.22 -14.10
N GLU A 620 -10.02 -8.50 -12.95
CA GLU A 620 -10.67 -9.22 -11.84
C GLU A 620 -11.86 -8.45 -11.28
N TYR A 621 -11.70 -7.14 -11.08
CA TYR A 621 -12.79 -6.28 -10.66
C TYR A 621 -13.94 -6.30 -11.66
N SER A 622 -13.65 -6.13 -12.95
CA SER A 622 -14.65 -6.18 -14.03
C SER A 622 -15.40 -7.51 -14.05
N ALA A 623 -14.71 -8.63 -13.83
CA ALA A 623 -15.35 -9.94 -13.73
C ALA A 623 -16.25 -10.03 -12.48
N HIS A 624 -15.80 -9.52 -11.33
CA HIS A 624 -16.57 -9.46 -10.09
C HIS A 624 -17.85 -8.63 -10.24
N ILE A 625 -17.75 -7.38 -10.73
CA ILE A 625 -18.93 -6.53 -10.92
C ILE A 625 -19.87 -7.08 -12.01
N THR A 626 -19.36 -7.86 -12.98
CA THR A 626 -20.19 -8.51 -13.99
C THR A 626 -21.03 -9.63 -13.38
N ARG A 627 -20.45 -10.42 -12.46
CA ARG A 627 -21.18 -11.44 -11.70
C ARG A 627 -22.29 -10.80 -10.88
N ILE A 628 -21.99 -9.74 -10.11
CA ILE A 628 -22.99 -9.00 -9.32
C ILE A 628 -24.12 -8.47 -10.21
N ARG A 629 -23.77 -7.81 -11.33
CA ARG A 629 -24.76 -7.27 -12.27
C ARG A 629 -25.70 -8.37 -12.76
N ASN A 630 -25.16 -9.51 -13.20
CA ASN A 630 -25.93 -10.62 -13.74
C ASN A 630 -26.85 -11.24 -12.68
N THR A 631 -26.35 -11.45 -11.45
CA THR A 631 -27.17 -11.93 -10.35
C THR A 631 -28.34 -10.99 -10.09
N GLU A 632 -28.07 -9.70 -9.91
CA GLU A 632 -29.12 -8.72 -9.62
C GLU A 632 -30.14 -8.65 -10.77
N GLN A 633 -29.66 -8.70 -12.02
CA GLN A 633 -30.53 -8.75 -13.20
C GLN A 633 -31.48 -9.96 -13.14
N ASN A 634 -30.95 -11.14 -12.82
CA ASN A 634 -31.75 -12.36 -12.74
C ASN A 634 -32.77 -12.31 -11.61
N VAL A 635 -32.40 -11.81 -10.43
CA VAL A 635 -33.32 -11.62 -9.28
C VAL A 635 -34.46 -10.69 -9.67
N LEU A 636 -34.15 -9.53 -10.25
CA LEU A 636 -35.16 -8.57 -10.71
C LEU A 636 -36.08 -9.18 -11.78
N MET A 637 -35.53 -9.92 -12.75
CA MET A 637 -36.34 -10.59 -13.79
C MET A 637 -37.24 -11.70 -13.22
N TYR A 638 -36.75 -12.46 -12.24
CA TYR A 638 -37.53 -13.47 -11.53
C TYR A 638 -38.71 -12.84 -10.76
N MET A 639 -38.44 -11.82 -9.93
CA MET A 639 -39.49 -11.10 -9.20
C MET A 639 -40.54 -10.54 -10.16
N ARG A 640 -40.10 -9.99 -11.28
CA ARG A 640 -41.00 -9.48 -12.33
C ARG A 640 -41.91 -10.57 -12.92
N ALA A 641 -41.37 -11.76 -13.16
CA ALA A 641 -42.15 -12.89 -13.66
C ALA A 641 -43.19 -13.36 -12.62
N GLU A 642 -42.78 -13.46 -11.36
CA GLU A 642 -43.69 -13.79 -10.25
C GLU A 642 -44.81 -12.76 -10.08
N LEU A 643 -44.51 -11.45 -10.15
CA LEU A 643 -45.52 -10.40 -10.09
C LEU A 643 -46.55 -10.51 -11.20
N LYS A 644 -46.14 -10.92 -12.42
CA LYS A 644 -47.09 -11.17 -13.52
C LYS A 644 -48.00 -12.35 -13.21
N THR A 645 -47.48 -13.42 -12.60
CA THR A 645 -48.28 -14.57 -12.15
C THR A 645 -49.27 -14.15 -11.07
N ILE A 646 -48.79 -13.42 -10.05
CA ILE A 646 -49.63 -12.92 -8.95
C ILE A 646 -50.73 -11.99 -9.49
N LYS A 647 -50.39 -11.09 -10.42
CA LYS A 647 -51.37 -10.19 -11.05
C LYS A 647 -52.49 -10.98 -11.73
N LYS A 648 -52.16 -12.04 -12.48
CA LYS A 648 -53.16 -12.89 -13.15
C LYS A 648 -54.10 -13.57 -12.15
N LEU A 649 -53.54 -14.08 -11.04
CA LEU A 649 -54.34 -14.69 -9.97
C LEU A 649 -55.31 -13.67 -9.34
N ILE A 650 -54.83 -12.46 -9.03
CA ILE A 650 -55.68 -11.39 -8.49
C ILE A 650 -56.74 -10.96 -9.51
N ASP A 651 -56.37 -10.78 -10.78
CA ASP A 651 -57.30 -10.39 -11.84
C ASP A 651 -58.39 -11.47 -12.05
N SER A 652 -58.07 -12.75 -11.90
CA SER A 652 -59.05 -13.84 -11.98
C SER A 652 -60.04 -13.91 -10.81
N GLU A 653 -59.67 -13.37 -9.64
CA GLU A 653 -60.52 -13.37 -8.44
C GLU A 653 -61.37 -12.09 -8.34
N LEU A 654 -60.92 -11.00 -8.96
CA LEU A 654 -61.63 -9.72 -8.98
C LEU A 654 -62.67 -9.61 -10.11
N ASN A 655 -62.57 -10.47 -11.13
CA ASN A 655 -63.54 -10.61 -12.23
C ASN A 655 -64.53 -11.73 -11.92
#